data_AF-A0A7J3AM63-F1
#
_entry.id   AF-A0A7J3AM63-F1
#
_cell.length_a   1.000
_cell.length_b   1.000
_cell.length_c   1.000
_cell.angle_alpha   90.00
_cell.angle_beta   90.00
_cell.angle_gamma   90.00
#
_symmetry.space_group_name_H-M   'P 1'
#
loop_
_entity.id
_entity.type
_entity.pdbx_description
1 polymer ?
#
loop_
_entity_poly.entity_id
_entity_poly.type
_entity_poly.pdbx_seq_one_letter_code
_entity_poly.pdbx_strand_id
1 'polypeptide(L)'
;MHLDGSRGQRDTDILTVPVSIFLLLLITCPPIASADPSLVEVGPIDKQFVWDFSDSSDYILSGVTIENGSLRLLHSNISYQVSTEQDFKNGTLVNLDASTIPGILRLQKLAPEVFQISLTLDDSNSKDSYIENSTPEISHGSEPYLLVGNDAENRSYRSLLAIDPSILAEIPWDAQLIDARLSIYQESSTYPGGSSVHAGTSDWSEGSGNWNGTLAMIWVNETEAVRRTNEPVMADIIVRNMSIANPDAQLILYDSQGREYPSRILSWTRVDNDSISLRIGFPVTIGPLESKCFSLRLRSSGSSIPSYRAVSPSPTLVWHKQVGDIDCTPVLADLDGDGVLEIIVFDSLPKNPRVAAYSFTGNLLWTYETPAKENLEHPLVAADVNNDGSVEILFASKNDGLKVLDSSGNLLPMYTVPGYSGQAMPAVADLNNDGVKEIILSCQAASATIACINGNTGGINWQITTSATVKELAIGDFNASAGLEIAAGLWSGRLNFYDYLGNLLLTRDFSSSDFGKTMGVADINGDSIDDVLLGENIPSSHLFAVNGATDELLFAYSNATSVRFSDGLAVGDLNGDGLNETVVLARENTKCWVAMISSLGSELWKLRLPSYSYGAITLADVTGDGLQEILIGDTSAKVNIISASGTYLGNVTVSFNKATDEIDNAPVIADLDGDATLEMITL
;
A
#
# COMPACT_ATOMS: atom_id res chain seq x y z
N MET A 1 54.02 -5.59 47.51
CA MET A 1 55.44 -5.96 47.68
C MET A 1 55.72 -7.11 46.71
N HIS A 2 56.87 -7.10 46.04
CA HIS A 2 57.45 -8.14 45.15
C HIS A 2 57.18 -9.61 45.55
N LEU A 3 57.25 -10.65 44.71
CA LEU A 3 57.55 -10.92 43.27
C LEU A 3 57.02 -12.36 43.00
N ASP A 4 56.39 -12.71 41.87
CA ASP A 4 56.98 -13.28 40.62
C ASP A 4 57.59 -14.70 40.74
N GLY A 5 57.53 -15.51 39.65
CA GLY A 5 58.46 -16.64 39.46
C GLY A 5 57.98 -17.99 38.91
N SER A 6 57.69 -18.08 37.59
CA SER A 6 58.19 -19.17 36.69
C SER A 6 57.70 -20.65 36.87
N ARG A 7 57.90 -21.64 35.97
CA ARG A 7 58.09 -21.80 34.50
C ARG A 7 58.04 -23.31 34.12
N GLY A 8 57.80 -23.63 32.84
CA GLY A 8 58.02 -24.97 32.21
C GLY A 8 56.71 -25.66 31.78
N GLN A 9 56.35 -25.95 30.51
CA GLN A 9 57.00 -26.20 29.20
C GLN A 9 57.17 -27.69 28.83
N ARG A 10 56.77 -28.02 27.58
CA ARG A 10 56.97 -29.24 26.73
C ARG A 10 55.78 -30.22 26.69
N ASP A 11 55.08 -30.37 25.54
CA ASP A 11 55.39 -31.11 24.28
C ASP A 11 54.97 -32.60 24.40
N THR A 12 54.38 -33.33 23.44
CA THR A 12 54.03 -33.13 22.00
C THR A 12 52.93 -34.14 21.56
N ASP A 13 52.43 -34.01 20.32
CA ASP A 13 51.90 -35.05 19.37
C ASP A 13 50.55 -34.59 18.76
N ILE A 14 50.49 -33.96 17.59
CA ILE A 14 50.78 -34.42 16.20
C ILE A 14 49.83 -35.53 15.70
N LEU A 15 48.94 -35.15 14.77
CA LEU A 15 48.53 -36.03 13.67
C LEU A 15 48.13 -35.19 12.44
N THR A 16 48.83 -35.40 11.33
CA THR A 16 48.66 -34.68 10.04
C THR A 16 48.71 -35.67 8.88
N VAL A 17 47.80 -35.52 7.90
CA VAL A 17 47.87 -36.13 6.55
C VAL A 17 47.00 -35.27 5.57
N PRO A 18 47.29 -35.23 4.24
CA PRO A 18 47.83 -33.97 3.72
C PRO A 18 47.45 -33.57 2.26
N VAL A 19 47.94 -32.38 1.86
CA VAL A 19 48.41 -32.02 0.50
C VAL A 19 47.43 -32.03 -0.70
N SER A 20 47.29 -30.84 -1.31
CA SER A 20 47.73 -30.62 -2.70
C SER A 20 48.05 -29.14 -2.94
N ILE A 21 49.34 -28.84 -3.13
CA ILE A 21 49.85 -27.54 -3.60
C ILE A 21 50.20 -27.71 -5.08
N PHE A 22 49.72 -26.81 -5.92
CA PHE A 22 50.35 -26.54 -7.22
C PHE A 22 50.87 -25.10 -7.20
N LEU A 23 52.20 -24.97 -7.24
CA LEU A 23 52.89 -23.70 -7.34
C LEU A 23 53.27 -23.49 -8.82
N LEU A 24 52.85 -22.38 -9.41
CA LEU A 24 53.44 -21.88 -10.66
C LEU A 24 54.11 -20.53 -10.39
N LEU A 25 55.27 -20.31 -11.01
CA LEU A 25 56.17 -19.21 -10.67
C LEU A 25 55.67 -17.83 -11.14
N LEU A 26 56.15 -16.79 -10.45
CA LEU A 26 55.85 -15.38 -10.72
C LEU A 26 56.25 -14.94 -12.14
N ILE A 27 55.41 -14.07 -12.70
CA ILE A 27 55.90 -12.82 -13.32
C ILE A 27 55.26 -11.66 -12.54
N THR A 28 56.05 -10.65 -12.24
CA THR A 28 55.73 -9.55 -11.32
C THR A 28 54.90 -8.45 -11.96
N CYS A 29 53.90 -7.95 -11.20
CA CYS A 29 53.57 -6.53 -11.17
C CYS A 29 53.51 -6.11 -9.68
N PRO A 30 54.02 -4.93 -9.28
CA PRO A 30 54.04 -4.53 -7.88
C PRO A 30 52.62 -4.24 -7.35
N PRO A 31 52.39 -4.29 -6.03
CA PRO A 31 51.20 -3.66 -5.46
C PRO A 31 51.23 -2.17 -5.78
N ILE A 32 50.13 -1.65 -6.32
CA ILE A 32 49.88 -0.21 -6.30
C ILE A 32 49.52 0.12 -4.85
N ALA A 33 50.41 0.84 -4.15
CA ALA A 33 50.11 1.36 -2.83
C ALA A 33 48.93 2.35 -2.96
N SER A 34 47.81 2.06 -2.30
CA SER A 34 46.67 2.97 -2.26
C SER A 34 46.92 4.01 -1.17
N ALA A 35 47.29 5.23 -1.58
CA ALA A 35 47.33 6.38 -0.69
C ALA A 35 45.92 6.83 -0.23
N ASP A 36 44.87 6.31 -0.89
CA ASP A 36 43.47 6.59 -0.65
C ASP A 36 42.80 5.53 0.25
N PRO A 37 41.72 5.88 0.99
CA PRO A 37 41.03 4.94 1.87
C PRO A 37 40.50 3.72 1.12
N SER A 38 40.83 2.54 1.65
CA SER A 38 40.30 1.29 1.13
C SER A 38 38.85 1.10 1.57
N LEU A 39 37.97 0.77 0.63
CA LEU A 39 36.58 0.44 0.89
C LEU A 39 36.47 -1.04 1.27
N VAL A 40 36.08 -1.32 2.51
CA VAL A 40 35.90 -2.67 3.03
C VAL A 40 34.40 -2.95 3.19
N GLU A 41 33.91 -3.99 2.51
CA GLU A 41 32.55 -4.50 2.72
C GLU A 41 32.51 -5.33 4.01
N VAL A 42 31.60 -4.97 4.92
CA VAL A 42 31.46 -5.61 6.24
C VAL A 42 30.14 -6.40 6.35
N GLY A 43 29.26 -6.23 5.36
CA GLY A 43 28.02 -6.97 5.19
C GLY A 43 27.38 -6.66 3.81
N PRO A 44 26.19 -7.23 3.51
CA PRO A 44 25.54 -7.09 2.20
C PRO A 44 25.19 -5.65 1.79
N ILE A 45 25.10 -4.73 2.76
CA ILE A 45 24.71 -3.33 2.59
C ILE A 45 25.62 -2.34 3.34
N ASP A 46 26.56 -2.84 4.16
CA ASP A 46 27.48 -2.02 4.97
C ASP A 46 28.86 -1.94 4.33
N LYS A 47 29.30 -0.72 4.02
CA LYS A 47 30.66 -0.44 3.53
C LYS A 47 31.35 0.56 4.45
N GLN A 48 32.60 0.27 4.82
CA GLN A 48 33.43 1.12 5.67
C GLN A 48 34.68 1.56 4.90
N PHE A 49 35.04 2.83 5.02
CA PHE A 49 36.33 3.34 4.56
C PHE A 49 37.36 3.17 5.66
N VAL A 50 38.40 2.39 5.39
CA VAL A 50 39.50 2.12 6.32
C VAL A 50 40.78 2.73 5.76
N TRP A 51 41.35 3.67 6.52
CA TRP A 51 42.72 4.15 6.33
C TRP A 51 43.67 3.26 7.13
N ASP A 52 44.66 2.67 6.46
CA ASP A 52 45.74 1.95 7.11
C ASP A 52 47.00 2.83 7.15
N PHE A 53 47.42 3.21 8.36
CA PHE A 53 48.64 4.00 8.61
C PHE A 53 49.82 3.09 9.03
N SER A 54 49.79 1.81 8.67
CA SER A 54 50.80 0.81 9.06
C SER A 54 52.20 1.06 8.47
N ASP A 55 52.31 1.71 7.30
CA ASP A 55 53.59 2.24 6.81
C ASP A 55 53.61 3.78 6.78
N SER A 56 54.56 4.34 7.53
CA SER A 56 54.79 5.77 7.63
C SER A 56 55.46 6.38 6.39
N SER A 57 55.90 5.58 5.41
CA SER A 57 56.46 6.10 4.15
C SER A 57 55.42 6.81 3.28
N ASP A 58 54.15 6.47 3.43
CA ASP A 58 53.11 6.81 2.46
C ASP A 58 52.47 8.19 2.73
N TYR A 59 52.87 8.85 3.82
CA TYR A 59 52.33 10.13 4.27
C TYR A 59 53.42 11.14 4.61
N ILE A 60 53.61 12.17 3.76
CA ILE A 60 54.54 13.27 4.01
C ILE A 60 53.77 14.52 4.42
N LEU A 61 53.77 14.82 5.72
CA LEU A 61 53.19 16.05 6.25
C LEU A 61 54.22 17.19 6.25
N SER A 62 53.88 18.27 5.56
CA SER A 62 54.28 19.60 5.96
C SER A 62 53.01 20.47 5.89
N GLY A 63 52.64 21.18 6.95
CA GLY A 63 51.26 21.71 7.10
C GLY A 63 51.06 23.22 7.27
N VAL A 64 50.78 23.66 8.50
CA VAL A 64 49.97 24.87 8.75
C VAL A 64 50.40 25.60 10.03
N THR A 65 50.08 26.90 10.14
CA THR A 65 49.96 27.65 11.42
C THR A 65 48.57 28.28 11.54
N ILE A 66 47.93 28.20 12.72
CA ILE A 66 46.60 28.77 13.02
C ILE A 66 46.64 29.47 14.39
N GLU A 67 45.99 30.64 14.50
CA GLU A 67 45.68 31.29 15.79
C GLU A 67 44.21 31.08 16.20
N ASN A 68 43.94 31.04 17.51
CA ASN A 68 42.61 31.02 18.14
C ASN A 68 41.71 29.79 17.93
N GLY A 69 42.30 28.59 17.93
CA GLY A 69 41.78 27.50 18.79
C GLY A 69 40.42 26.89 18.45
N SER A 70 39.98 26.91 17.20
CA SER A 70 38.83 26.12 16.72
C SER A 70 38.95 25.85 15.23
N LEU A 71 38.63 24.63 14.79
CA LEU A 71 38.53 24.29 13.36
C LEU A 71 37.14 23.73 13.07
N ARG A 72 36.27 24.62 12.58
CA ARG A 72 35.07 24.26 11.81
C ARG A 72 35.45 24.30 10.33
N LEU A 73 35.03 23.32 9.55
CA LEU A 73 34.87 23.53 8.12
C LEU A 73 33.66 24.46 7.93
N LEU A 74 33.90 25.63 7.33
CA LEU A 74 32.87 26.52 6.82
C LEU A 74 32.74 26.30 5.31
N HIS A 75 31.54 26.56 4.79
CA HIS A 75 31.22 26.42 3.38
C HIS A 75 32.17 27.28 2.51
N SER A 76 32.80 26.68 1.49
CA SER A 76 33.51 27.46 0.46
C SER A 76 32.49 27.91 -0.59
N ASN A 77 32.36 29.22 -0.76
CA ASN A 77 31.54 29.80 -1.82
C ASN A 77 32.37 30.08 -3.10
N ILE A 78 33.58 29.52 -3.18
CA ILE A 78 34.48 29.66 -4.33
C ILE A 78 34.77 28.24 -4.82
N SER A 79 34.32 27.96 -6.04
CA SER A 79 34.63 26.73 -6.77
C SER A 79 36.10 26.72 -7.16
N TYR A 80 36.88 25.85 -6.51
CA TYR A 80 38.22 25.51 -6.99
C TYR A 80 38.11 24.45 -8.08
N GLN A 81 38.71 24.72 -9.23
CA GLN A 81 38.99 23.69 -10.23
C GLN A 81 40.10 22.78 -9.68
N VAL A 82 39.92 21.46 -9.80
CA VAL A 82 40.96 20.49 -9.44
C VAL A 82 42.06 20.55 -10.50
N SER A 83 43.13 21.30 -10.23
CA SER A 83 44.43 21.12 -10.90
C SER A 83 45.24 20.05 -10.18
N THR A 84 45.86 19.14 -10.92
CA THR A 84 46.43 17.87 -10.43
C THR A 84 47.77 18.00 -9.67
N GLU A 85 47.84 18.79 -8.60
CA GLU A 85 48.98 18.85 -7.67
C GLU A 85 48.65 18.35 -6.26
N GLN A 86 49.67 17.84 -5.55
CA GLN A 86 49.59 17.33 -4.17
C GLN A 86 49.19 18.41 -3.15
N ASP A 87 48.24 18.08 -2.28
CA ASP A 87 47.97 18.86 -1.07
C ASP A 87 49.02 18.63 0.05
N PHE A 88 49.04 19.56 1.01
CA PHE A 88 49.90 19.69 2.22
C PHE A 88 51.27 20.39 2.08
N LYS A 89 51.35 21.69 2.52
CA LYS A 89 52.63 22.41 2.73
C LYS A 89 52.71 23.46 3.88
N ASN A 90 53.56 23.27 4.93
CA ASN A 90 54.06 24.35 5.86
C ASN A 90 53.87 24.36 7.43
N GLY A 91 54.18 23.35 8.30
CA GLY A 91 54.04 23.48 9.79
C GLY A 91 54.12 22.21 10.70
N THR A 92 54.04 22.36 12.06
CA THR A 92 54.27 21.30 13.10
C THR A 92 53.35 21.33 14.36
N LEU A 93 53.18 20.17 15.02
CA LEU A 93 52.33 19.92 16.22
C LEU A 93 53.17 19.61 17.49
N VAL A 94 52.77 20.09 18.68
CA VAL A 94 53.52 19.85 19.95
C VAL A 94 52.67 19.25 21.09
N ASN A 95 51.33 19.22 20.99
CA ASN A 95 50.42 18.79 22.07
C ASN A 95 49.46 17.67 21.62
N LEU A 96 49.99 16.59 21.04
CA LEU A 96 49.22 15.37 20.75
C LEU A 96 49.75 14.19 21.57
N ASP A 97 48.91 13.66 22.44
CA ASP A 97 49.07 12.32 22.98
C ASP A 97 48.50 11.33 21.96
N ALA A 98 49.37 10.58 21.31
CA ALA A 98 49.00 9.64 20.25
C ALA A 98 48.42 8.30 20.78
N SER A 99 48.17 8.17 22.09
CA SER A 99 47.81 6.88 22.70
C SER A 99 46.31 6.61 22.89
N THR A 100 45.41 7.60 22.74
CA THR A 100 43.98 7.42 23.07
C THR A 100 42.98 8.13 22.16
N ILE A 101 42.09 7.31 21.56
CA ILE A 101 40.79 7.59 20.91
C ILE A 101 40.82 7.86 19.38
N PRO A 102 40.33 6.92 18.56
CA PRO A 102 39.85 7.20 17.19
C PRO A 102 38.41 7.74 17.20
N GLY A 103 38.13 8.76 16.39
CA GLY A 103 36.79 9.33 16.24
C GLY A 103 35.92 8.54 15.27
N ILE A 104 34.77 8.04 15.73
CA ILE A 104 33.75 7.43 14.86
C ILE A 104 32.88 8.55 14.27
N LEU A 105 32.77 8.61 12.94
CA LEU A 105 31.76 9.41 12.25
C LEU A 105 30.55 8.52 11.95
N ARG A 106 29.38 8.85 12.53
CA ARG A 106 28.08 8.33 12.07
C ARG A 106 27.39 9.40 11.24
N LEU A 107 27.03 9.07 10.01
CA LEU A 107 26.18 9.92 9.17
C LEU A 107 24.70 9.62 9.45
N GLN A 108 23.88 10.66 9.52
CA GLN A 108 22.44 10.56 9.76
C GLN A 108 21.67 10.89 8.48
N LYS A 109 20.64 10.08 8.20
CA LYS A 109 19.47 10.31 7.32
C LYS A 109 19.67 11.27 6.13
N LEU A 110 19.77 10.67 4.94
CA LEU A 110 19.80 11.34 3.63
C LEU A 110 18.70 12.41 3.49
N ALA A 111 19.11 13.65 3.25
CA ALA A 111 18.43 14.52 2.30
C ALA A 111 19.03 14.27 0.91
N PRO A 112 18.27 14.43 -0.20
CA PRO A 112 18.81 14.18 -1.53
C PRO A 112 19.96 15.15 -1.86
N GLU A 113 21.11 14.62 -2.24
CA GLU A 113 22.24 15.43 -2.73
C GLU A 113 21.93 15.97 -4.13
N VAL A 114 21.94 17.30 -4.27
CA VAL A 114 21.74 17.96 -5.56
C VAL A 114 23.08 18.07 -6.28
N PHE A 115 23.32 17.20 -7.27
CA PHE A 115 24.48 17.29 -8.16
C PHE A 115 24.22 18.31 -9.27
N GLN A 116 24.95 19.44 -9.27
CA GLN A 116 25.02 20.34 -10.42
C GLN A 116 26.04 19.82 -11.45
N ILE A 117 25.55 19.13 -12.48
CA ILE A 117 26.36 18.77 -13.65
C ILE A 117 26.44 19.99 -14.59
N SER A 118 27.64 20.56 -14.77
CA SER A 118 27.89 21.59 -15.76
C SER A 118 28.46 20.98 -17.04
N LEU A 119 27.61 20.72 -18.02
CA LEU A 119 28.02 20.24 -19.35
C LEU A 119 28.80 21.33 -20.10
N THR A 120 30.13 21.17 -20.19
CA THR A 120 30.98 21.94 -21.11
C THR A 120 31.38 21.02 -22.24
N LEU A 121 30.88 21.26 -23.46
CA LEU A 121 31.28 20.51 -24.64
C LEU A 121 32.71 20.92 -25.03
N ASP A 122 33.67 19.99 -24.91
CA ASP A 122 35.04 20.17 -25.39
C ASP A 122 35.08 20.12 -26.94
N ASP A 123 36.12 20.71 -27.54
CA ASP A 123 36.26 20.97 -28.98
C ASP A 123 36.25 19.70 -29.86
N SER A 124 36.37 18.51 -29.25
CA SER A 124 36.24 17.21 -29.92
C SER A 124 34.79 16.73 -30.09
N ASN A 125 33.89 17.13 -29.19
CA ASN A 125 32.48 16.70 -29.15
C ASN A 125 31.51 17.81 -29.59
N SER A 126 32.00 19.03 -29.85
CA SER A 126 31.24 20.17 -30.37
C SER A 126 31.25 20.27 -31.91
N LYS A 127 31.40 19.14 -32.62
CA LYS A 127 31.31 19.11 -34.09
C LYS A 127 29.86 19.09 -34.58
N ASP A 128 29.50 20.12 -35.34
CA ASP A 128 28.23 20.21 -36.07
C ASP A 128 28.06 19.03 -37.05
N SER A 129 27.00 18.24 -36.85
CA SER A 129 26.70 17.05 -37.65
C SER A 129 26.32 17.36 -39.11
N TYR A 130 26.10 18.63 -39.46
CA TYR A 130 25.65 19.07 -40.78
C TYR A 130 26.64 19.98 -41.53
N ILE A 131 27.77 20.38 -40.92
CA ILE A 131 28.80 21.22 -41.58
C ILE A 131 30.17 20.52 -41.60
N GLU A 132 30.22 19.28 -42.12
CA GLU A 132 31.48 18.68 -42.61
C GLU A 132 31.29 17.88 -43.91
N ASN A 133 31.03 18.61 -44.99
CA ASN A 133 31.50 18.37 -46.37
C ASN A 133 31.58 16.90 -46.88
N SER A 134 30.50 16.36 -47.47
CA SER A 134 30.60 15.51 -48.70
C SER A 134 29.28 15.01 -49.33
N THR A 135 28.10 15.22 -48.73
CA THR A 135 26.80 14.78 -49.29
C THR A 135 25.95 15.96 -49.84
N PRO A 136 25.89 16.17 -51.17
CA PRO A 136 25.44 17.44 -51.76
C PRO A 136 23.99 17.43 -52.25
N GLU A 137 23.04 16.86 -51.49
CA GLU A 137 21.62 16.93 -51.83
C GLU A 137 20.83 17.65 -50.72
N ILE A 138 20.18 18.76 -51.10
CA ILE A 138 19.36 19.66 -50.26
C ILE A 138 20.15 20.59 -49.31
N SER A 139 21.16 21.28 -49.86
CA SER A 139 21.57 22.62 -49.38
C SER A 139 21.37 23.65 -50.50
N HIS A 140 20.60 24.71 -50.25
CA HIS A 140 20.32 25.75 -51.24
C HIS A 140 21.34 26.90 -51.12
N GLY A 141 22.38 26.85 -51.96
CA GLY A 141 23.22 28.01 -52.28
C GLY A 141 24.66 27.93 -51.81
N SER A 142 25.54 28.63 -52.53
CA SER A 142 26.99 28.71 -52.28
C SER A 142 27.37 29.84 -51.31
N GLU A 143 26.48 30.19 -50.39
CA GLU A 143 26.66 31.31 -49.46
C GLU A 143 27.13 30.81 -48.08
N PRO A 144 28.04 31.52 -47.40
CA PRO A 144 28.61 31.09 -46.12
C PRO A 144 27.74 31.43 -44.90
N TYR A 145 26.42 31.55 -45.06
CA TYR A 145 25.49 31.90 -43.99
C TYR A 145 24.13 31.20 -44.11
N LEU A 146 23.55 30.87 -42.95
CA LEU A 146 22.29 30.16 -42.81
C LEU A 146 21.10 31.06 -43.15
N LEU A 147 20.23 30.64 -44.07
CA LEU A 147 18.94 31.29 -44.33
C LEU A 147 17.84 30.65 -43.48
N VAL A 148 17.28 31.41 -42.54
CA VAL A 148 16.06 31.03 -41.81
C VAL A 148 14.87 31.70 -42.50
N GLY A 149 14.03 30.89 -43.15
CA GLY A 149 12.86 31.35 -43.89
C GLY A 149 12.06 30.18 -44.47
N ASN A 150 10.86 30.48 -44.98
CA ASN A 150 9.96 29.46 -45.52
C ASN A 150 10.51 28.75 -46.77
N ASP A 151 10.06 27.51 -46.99
CA ASP A 151 10.19 26.82 -48.28
C ASP A 151 9.35 27.47 -49.39
N ALA A 152 9.49 26.95 -50.63
CA ALA A 152 8.74 27.43 -51.80
C ALA A 152 7.21 27.24 -51.71
N GLU A 153 6.71 26.54 -50.70
CA GLU A 153 5.28 26.32 -50.40
C GLU A 153 4.84 27.11 -49.15
N ASN A 154 5.68 28.02 -48.67
CA ASN A 154 5.48 28.95 -47.58
C ASN A 154 5.36 28.32 -46.17
N ARG A 155 6.06 27.19 -45.92
CA ARG A 155 6.14 26.51 -44.60
C ARG A 155 7.49 26.73 -43.92
N SER A 156 7.49 26.91 -42.59
CA SER A 156 8.70 27.05 -41.77
C SER A 156 8.92 25.83 -40.87
N TYR A 157 10.03 25.12 -41.06
CA TYR A 157 10.59 24.19 -40.06
C TYR A 157 12.11 24.08 -40.26
N ARG A 158 12.92 24.38 -39.23
CA ARG A 158 14.13 23.64 -38.79
C ARG A 158 14.52 24.07 -37.38
N SER A 159 14.94 23.12 -36.55
CA SER A 159 15.57 23.38 -35.24
C SER A 159 17.07 23.64 -35.41
N LEU A 160 17.63 24.50 -34.54
CA LEU A 160 19.02 24.97 -34.60
C LEU A 160 19.99 24.20 -33.69
N LEU A 161 19.50 23.18 -32.98
CA LEU A 161 20.28 22.37 -32.04
C LEU A 161 19.79 20.92 -32.07
N ALA A 162 20.72 19.97 -32.05
CA ALA A 162 20.48 18.57 -31.75
C ALA A 162 21.53 18.12 -30.73
N ILE A 163 21.10 17.46 -29.66
CA ILE A 163 22.00 16.92 -28.62
C ILE A 163 22.29 15.46 -28.99
N ASP A 164 23.55 15.05 -28.87
CA ASP A 164 23.96 13.67 -29.16
C ASP A 164 23.25 12.68 -28.21
N PRO A 165 22.50 11.69 -28.73
CA PRO A 165 21.81 10.70 -27.90
C PRO A 165 22.73 9.87 -27.00
N SER A 166 24.02 9.74 -27.31
CA SER A 166 25.00 9.07 -26.45
C SER A 166 25.28 9.83 -25.16
N ILE A 167 25.27 11.17 -25.20
CA ILE A 167 25.40 12.03 -24.01
C ILE A 167 24.15 11.90 -23.13
N LEU A 168 22.96 11.79 -23.73
CA LEU A 168 21.71 11.57 -23.00
C LEU A 168 21.66 10.21 -22.29
N ALA A 169 22.39 9.20 -22.78
CA ALA A 169 22.48 7.88 -22.16
C ALA A 169 23.40 7.83 -20.92
N GLU A 170 24.25 8.85 -20.71
CA GLU A 170 25.10 8.99 -19.52
C GLU A 170 24.43 9.81 -18.39
N ILE A 171 23.28 10.42 -18.67
CA ILE A 171 22.50 11.17 -17.67
C ILE A 171 21.64 10.19 -16.85
N PRO A 172 21.72 10.18 -15.50
CA PRO A 172 20.83 9.37 -14.65
C PRO A 172 19.35 9.66 -14.92
N TRP A 173 18.52 8.62 -14.87
CA TRP A 173 17.08 8.69 -15.20
C TRP A 173 16.26 9.57 -14.25
N ASP A 174 16.82 9.91 -13.09
CA ASP A 174 16.27 10.75 -12.03
C ASP A 174 16.84 12.19 -12.03
N ALA A 175 17.73 12.53 -12.97
CA ALA A 175 18.35 13.85 -13.05
C ALA A 175 17.34 14.98 -13.35
N GLN A 176 17.30 16.00 -12.49
CA GLN A 176 16.49 17.21 -12.70
C GLN A 176 17.28 18.29 -13.45
N LEU A 177 16.69 18.86 -14.50
CA LEU A 177 17.27 19.96 -15.27
C LEU A 177 17.10 21.30 -14.52
N ILE A 178 18.15 21.76 -13.85
CA ILE A 178 18.11 22.95 -12.99
C ILE A 178 18.14 24.28 -13.79
N ASP A 179 18.92 24.34 -14.87
CA ASP A 179 19.04 25.49 -15.77
C ASP A 179 19.52 25.00 -17.15
N ALA A 180 19.04 25.62 -18.23
CA ALA A 180 19.42 25.30 -19.60
C ALA A 180 19.51 26.58 -20.43
N ARG A 181 20.72 26.91 -20.91
CA ARG A 181 21.01 28.19 -21.57
C ARG A 181 21.49 28.01 -23.00
N LEU A 182 20.60 28.26 -23.96
CA LEU A 182 20.99 28.41 -25.37
C LEU A 182 21.64 29.79 -25.58
N SER A 183 22.94 29.81 -25.86
CA SER A 183 23.69 31.04 -26.17
C SER A 183 24.04 31.09 -27.65
N ILE A 184 23.52 32.10 -28.35
CA ILE A 184 23.85 32.35 -29.77
C ILE A 184 24.99 33.35 -29.84
N TYR A 185 26.11 32.95 -30.45
CA TYR A 185 27.27 33.81 -30.68
C TYR A 185 27.31 34.29 -32.12
N GLN A 186 27.48 35.60 -32.32
CA GLN A 186 27.76 36.19 -33.62
C GLN A 186 29.27 36.46 -33.74
N GLU A 187 29.97 35.77 -34.65
CA GLU A 187 31.27 36.26 -35.09
C GLU A 187 31.12 37.58 -35.84
N SER A 188 31.96 38.55 -35.51
CA SER A 188 31.88 39.91 -36.05
C SER A 188 32.40 39.97 -37.50
N SER A 189 31.49 39.80 -38.47
CA SER A 189 31.80 40.10 -39.86
C SER A 189 31.99 41.61 -40.08
N THR A 190 32.91 42.00 -40.97
CA THR A 190 33.22 43.42 -41.26
C THR A 190 32.21 44.13 -42.15
N TYR A 191 31.03 43.55 -42.40
CA TYR A 191 29.98 44.15 -43.22
C TYR A 191 28.87 44.78 -42.35
N PRO A 192 28.48 46.04 -42.59
CA PRO A 192 27.49 46.74 -41.78
C PRO A 192 26.06 46.30 -42.14
N GLY A 193 25.70 45.08 -41.75
CA GLY A 193 24.32 44.56 -41.76
C GLY A 193 23.90 44.24 -40.32
N GLY A 194 22.98 45.03 -39.76
CA GLY A 194 22.42 44.75 -38.43
C GLY A 194 21.41 43.61 -38.50
N SER A 195 21.66 42.51 -37.79
CA SER A 195 20.70 41.40 -37.64
C SER A 195 19.86 41.61 -36.39
N SER A 196 18.53 41.71 -36.55
CA SER A 196 17.59 41.81 -35.44
C SER A 196 17.13 40.43 -34.98
N VAL A 197 17.68 39.97 -33.86
CA VAL A 197 17.13 38.82 -33.11
C VAL A 197 15.90 39.29 -32.34
N HIS A 198 14.77 38.61 -32.54
CA HIS A 198 13.54 38.87 -31.80
C HIS A 198 13.39 37.80 -30.70
N ALA A 199 12.96 38.20 -29.51
CA ALA A 199 12.50 37.24 -28.51
C ALA A 199 11.23 36.55 -29.03
N GLY A 200 11.13 35.23 -28.87
CA GLY A 200 9.88 34.52 -29.10
C GLY A 200 8.82 35.03 -28.12
N THR A 201 7.73 35.61 -28.63
CA THR A 201 6.64 36.18 -27.81
C THR A 201 5.51 35.20 -27.54
N SER A 202 5.75 33.92 -27.79
CA SER A 202 4.80 32.81 -27.63
C SER A 202 5.58 31.54 -27.32
N ASP A 203 5.04 30.69 -26.47
CA ASP A 203 5.67 29.43 -26.07
C ASP A 203 5.92 28.54 -27.30
N TRP A 204 7.13 27.97 -27.37
CA TRP A 204 7.47 26.93 -28.34
C TRP A 204 7.19 25.58 -27.68
N SER A 205 6.40 24.73 -28.33
CA SER A 205 6.27 23.31 -28.00
C SER A 205 7.13 22.47 -28.95
N GLU A 206 7.94 21.58 -28.39
CA GLU A 206 8.80 20.70 -29.19
C GLU A 206 7.97 19.66 -29.98
N GLY A 207 8.56 19.13 -31.05
CA GLY A 207 7.87 18.40 -32.10
C GLY A 207 7.15 17.12 -31.67
N SER A 208 6.42 16.55 -32.63
CA SER A 208 5.49 15.41 -32.49
C SER A 208 6.10 14.04 -32.17
N GLY A 209 7.09 13.99 -31.27
CA GLY A 209 7.46 12.80 -30.51
C GLY A 209 6.65 12.74 -29.21
N ASN A 210 6.41 11.54 -28.69
CA ASN A 210 5.58 11.37 -27.50
C ASN A 210 6.31 11.78 -26.22
N TRP A 211 5.94 12.93 -25.66
CA TRP A 211 6.58 13.48 -24.46
C TRP A 211 5.93 12.95 -23.17
N ASN A 212 6.57 11.94 -22.59
CA ASN A 212 6.26 11.35 -21.27
C ASN A 212 6.66 12.31 -20.13
N GLY A 213 6.03 13.48 -20.02
CA GLY A 213 6.25 14.36 -18.88
C GLY A 213 5.61 13.79 -17.61
N THR A 214 6.42 13.46 -16.60
CA THR A 214 5.93 13.15 -15.24
C THR A 214 5.37 14.43 -14.62
N LEU A 215 4.08 14.42 -14.29
CA LEU A 215 3.36 15.54 -13.68
C LEU A 215 3.31 15.43 -12.15
N ALA A 216 3.31 14.21 -11.62
CA ALA A 216 3.33 13.95 -10.19
C ALA A 216 4.00 12.61 -9.88
N MET A 217 4.55 12.50 -8.68
CA MET A 217 5.08 11.26 -8.10
C MET A 217 4.20 10.88 -6.90
N ILE A 218 3.72 9.65 -6.87
CA ILE A 218 2.90 9.10 -5.78
C ILE A 218 3.77 8.07 -5.05
N TRP A 219 3.91 8.23 -3.74
CA TRP A 219 4.61 7.27 -2.89
C TRP A 219 3.59 6.57 -2.01
N VAL A 220 3.55 5.24 -2.14
CA VAL A 220 2.74 4.36 -1.29
C VAL A 220 3.70 3.69 -0.33
N ASN A 221 3.47 3.87 0.97
CA ASN A 221 4.30 3.29 2.02
C ASN A 221 3.42 2.42 2.88
N GLU A 222 3.83 1.18 3.10
CA GLU A 222 3.23 0.31 4.11
C GLU A 222 3.81 0.71 5.48
N THR A 223 2.97 0.86 6.51
CA THR A 223 3.36 1.40 7.82
C THR A 223 3.17 0.42 8.98
N GLU A 224 2.32 -0.61 8.80
CA GLU A 224 1.88 -1.51 9.87
C GLU A 224 2.64 -2.84 9.87
N ALA A 225 3.65 -2.99 9.00
CA ALA A 225 4.39 -4.22 8.75
C ALA A 225 3.52 -5.39 8.26
N VAL A 226 2.44 -5.09 7.53
CA VAL A 226 1.50 -6.09 6.98
C VAL A 226 1.55 -6.11 5.45
N ARG A 227 1.64 -7.29 4.84
CA ARG A 227 1.47 -7.43 3.37
C ARG A 227 0.06 -6.97 2.98
N ARG A 228 -0.03 -6.07 1.99
CA ARG A 228 -1.28 -5.67 1.34
C ARG A 228 -1.28 -6.23 -0.09
N THR A 229 -2.39 -6.78 -0.54
CA THR A 229 -2.56 -7.27 -1.93
C THR A 229 -3.79 -6.62 -2.56
N ASN A 230 -3.60 -6.01 -3.73
CA ASN A 230 -4.59 -5.22 -4.48
C ASN A 230 -5.38 -4.19 -3.64
N GLU A 231 -4.74 -3.63 -2.61
CA GLU A 231 -5.41 -2.66 -1.74
C GLU A 231 -5.64 -1.34 -2.49
N PRO A 232 -6.85 -0.76 -2.47
CA PRO A 232 -7.17 0.43 -3.24
C PRO A 232 -6.50 1.67 -2.65
N VAL A 233 -5.50 2.21 -3.35
CA VAL A 233 -4.85 3.48 -3.01
C VAL A 233 -5.60 4.62 -3.67
N MET A 234 -6.04 5.59 -2.86
CA MET A 234 -6.63 6.84 -3.31
C MET A 234 -5.67 8.01 -3.10
N ALA A 235 -5.43 8.81 -4.14
CA ALA A 235 -4.55 9.98 -4.06
C ALA A 235 -5.20 11.23 -4.67
N ASP A 236 -5.29 12.30 -3.89
CA ASP A 236 -5.69 13.63 -4.35
C ASP A 236 -4.47 14.44 -4.82
N ILE A 237 -4.49 14.89 -6.07
CA ILE A 237 -3.32 15.47 -6.76
C ILE A 237 -3.75 16.73 -7.52
N ILE A 238 -2.92 17.78 -7.45
CA ILE A 238 -3.04 18.94 -8.33
C ILE A 238 -1.92 18.87 -9.38
N VAL A 239 -2.28 18.77 -10.65
CA VAL A 239 -1.33 18.78 -11.78
C VAL A 239 -1.50 20.01 -12.65
N ARG A 240 -0.38 20.52 -13.20
CA ARG A 240 -0.36 21.72 -14.05
C ARG A 240 0.02 21.37 -15.48
N ASN A 241 -0.95 21.40 -16.39
CA ASN A 241 -0.70 21.37 -17.84
C ASN A 241 -1.94 21.83 -18.62
N MET A 242 -1.83 22.93 -19.38
CA MET A 242 -2.91 23.44 -20.25
C MET A 242 -3.44 22.43 -21.27
N SER A 243 -2.61 21.46 -21.69
CA SER A 243 -2.94 20.45 -22.71
C SER A 243 -3.82 19.30 -22.20
N ILE A 244 -4.15 19.25 -20.91
CA ILE A 244 -5.11 18.27 -20.38
C ILE A 244 -6.54 18.75 -20.69
N ALA A 245 -7.17 18.05 -21.63
CA ALA A 245 -8.56 18.23 -22.05
C ALA A 245 -9.44 17.05 -21.61
N ASN A 246 -8.88 15.85 -21.54
CA ASN A 246 -9.53 14.63 -21.05
C ASN A 246 -8.56 13.84 -20.14
N PRO A 247 -8.61 14.04 -18.80
CA PRO A 247 -7.77 13.32 -17.85
C PRO A 247 -7.80 11.81 -18.01
N ASP A 248 -8.98 11.22 -18.24
CA ASP A 248 -9.18 9.76 -18.35
C ASP A 248 -8.40 9.10 -19.48
N ALA A 249 -8.18 9.83 -20.59
CA ALA A 249 -7.39 9.36 -21.73
C ALA A 249 -5.91 9.82 -21.68
N GLN A 250 -5.64 10.96 -21.04
CA GLN A 250 -4.33 11.62 -21.11
C GLN A 250 -3.44 11.40 -19.88
N LEU A 251 -3.99 11.07 -18.72
CA LEU A 251 -3.21 10.90 -17.48
C LEU A 251 -3.06 9.42 -17.15
N ILE A 252 -1.86 8.90 -17.37
CA ILE A 252 -1.55 7.48 -17.23
C ILE A 252 -0.56 7.31 -16.09
N LEU A 253 -0.86 6.36 -15.19
CA LEU A 253 0.03 6.01 -14.09
C LEU A 253 1.07 5.00 -14.59
N TYR A 254 2.32 5.14 -14.14
CA TYR A 254 3.41 4.23 -14.46
C TYR A 254 4.13 3.80 -13.17
N ASP A 255 4.51 2.54 -13.09
CA ASP A 255 5.32 2.03 -11.98
C ASP A 255 6.79 2.52 -12.01
N SER A 256 7.56 2.13 -10.99
CA SER A 256 9.00 2.44 -10.89
C SER A 256 9.86 1.86 -12.04
N GLN A 257 9.35 0.86 -12.76
CA GLN A 257 9.98 0.24 -13.93
C GLN A 257 9.55 0.93 -15.24
N GLY A 258 8.67 1.92 -15.19
CA GLY A 258 8.16 2.65 -16.35
C GLY A 258 7.11 1.90 -17.16
N ARG A 259 6.46 0.88 -16.59
CA ARG A 259 5.34 0.13 -17.19
C ARG A 259 4.03 0.85 -16.87
N GLU A 260 3.09 0.88 -17.83
CA GLU A 260 1.74 1.42 -17.63
C GLU A 260 1.04 0.61 -16.54
N TYR A 261 0.48 1.30 -15.55
CA TYR A 261 -0.07 0.70 -14.33
C TYR A 261 -1.59 0.94 -14.25
N PRO A 262 -2.41 -0.10 -13.99
CA PRO A 262 -3.86 0.01 -13.85
C PRO A 262 -4.26 1.08 -12.83
N SER A 263 -5.25 1.91 -13.19
CA SER A 263 -5.63 3.10 -12.43
C SER A 263 -6.92 3.71 -12.97
N ARG A 264 -7.65 4.47 -12.15
CA ARG A 264 -8.86 5.23 -12.54
C ARG A 264 -8.80 6.66 -12.03
N ILE A 265 -9.28 7.63 -12.83
CA ILE A 265 -9.53 8.98 -12.35
C ILE A 265 -10.97 8.97 -11.82
N LEU A 266 -11.16 9.10 -10.51
CA LEU A 266 -12.47 8.99 -9.86
C LEU A 266 -13.24 10.31 -9.96
N SER A 267 -12.54 11.41 -9.72
CA SER A 267 -13.08 12.75 -9.90
C SER A 267 -12.00 13.73 -10.31
N TRP A 268 -12.38 14.82 -10.97
CA TRP A 268 -11.49 15.94 -11.21
C TRP A 268 -12.26 17.25 -11.37
N THR A 269 -11.59 18.38 -11.12
CA THR A 269 -12.12 19.73 -11.31
C THR A 269 -11.01 20.67 -11.76
N ARG A 270 -11.34 21.57 -12.70
CA ARG A 270 -10.41 22.60 -13.16
C ARG A 270 -10.31 23.70 -12.12
N VAL A 271 -9.12 23.91 -11.56
CA VAL A 271 -8.88 24.88 -10.47
C VAL A 271 -8.60 26.27 -11.04
N ASP A 272 -7.83 26.32 -12.13
CA ASP A 272 -7.53 27.53 -12.89
C ASP A 272 -7.37 27.17 -14.39
N ASN A 273 -6.84 28.09 -15.20
CA ASN A 273 -6.67 27.84 -16.64
C ASN A 273 -5.72 26.67 -16.96
N ASP A 274 -4.75 26.41 -16.09
CA ASP A 274 -3.59 25.55 -16.36
C ASP A 274 -3.54 24.33 -15.42
N SER A 275 -4.24 24.40 -14.28
CA SER A 275 -4.25 23.42 -13.20
C SER A 275 -5.58 22.66 -13.10
N ILE A 276 -5.49 21.35 -12.89
CA ILE A 276 -6.63 20.52 -12.46
C ILE A 276 -6.30 19.85 -11.11
N SER A 277 -7.31 19.77 -10.25
CA SER A 277 -7.31 18.88 -9.09
C SER A 277 -7.99 17.58 -9.50
N LEU A 278 -7.45 16.44 -9.13
CA LEU A 278 -8.01 15.12 -9.44
C LEU A 278 -7.80 14.14 -8.27
N ARG A 279 -8.72 13.19 -8.16
CA ARG A 279 -8.56 11.99 -7.34
C ARG A 279 -8.26 10.81 -8.26
N ILE A 280 -7.15 10.12 -8.03
CA ILE A 280 -6.78 8.89 -8.74
C ILE A 280 -6.84 7.69 -7.78
N GLY A 281 -7.49 6.62 -8.22
CA GLY A 281 -7.57 5.34 -7.52
C GLY A 281 -6.81 4.25 -8.27
N PHE A 282 -6.09 3.37 -7.58
CA PHE A 282 -5.41 2.21 -8.17
C PHE A 282 -5.10 1.10 -7.15
N PRO A 283 -5.13 -0.19 -7.54
CA PRO A 283 -4.77 -1.30 -6.67
C PRO A 283 -3.27 -1.31 -6.40
N VAL A 284 -2.84 -1.59 -5.17
CA VAL A 284 -1.42 -1.79 -4.85
C VAL A 284 -1.23 -3.03 -4.01
N THR A 285 -0.40 -3.93 -4.53
CA THR A 285 0.22 -5.01 -3.76
C THR A 285 1.57 -4.51 -3.24
N ILE A 286 1.80 -4.54 -1.93
CA ILE A 286 3.00 -4.00 -1.26
C ILE A 286 3.34 -4.82 -0.02
N GLY A 287 4.63 -5.10 0.20
CA GLY A 287 5.11 -5.91 1.31
C GLY A 287 5.24 -5.12 2.63
N PRO A 288 5.44 -5.82 3.76
CA PRO A 288 5.69 -5.22 5.08
C PRO A 288 6.78 -4.14 5.05
N LEU A 289 6.44 -2.93 5.48
CA LEU A 289 7.30 -1.74 5.52
C LEU A 289 7.96 -1.38 4.18
N GLU A 290 7.41 -1.84 3.04
CA GLU A 290 7.88 -1.50 1.71
C GLU A 290 7.38 -0.09 1.30
N SER A 291 8.17 0.59 0.47
CA SER A 291 7.78 1.83 -0.22
C SER A 291 7.76 1.59 -1.74
N LYS A 292 6.61 1.82 -2.39
CA LYS A 292 6.47 1.82 -3.85
C LYS A 292 6.26 3.22 -4.39
N CYS A 293 6.82 3.48 -5.56
CA CYS A 293 6.72 4.78 -6.24
C CYS A 293 6.08 4.63 -7.61
N PHE A 294 5.11 5.50 -7.89
CA PHE A 294 4.38 5.59 -9.13
C PHE A 294 4.51 6.99 -9.72
N SER A 295 4.59 7.09 -11.04
CA SER A 295 4.73 8.35 -11.76
C SER A 295 3.51 8.59 -12.64
N LEU A 296 2.77 9.67 -12.37
CA LEU A 296 1.63 10.08 -13.19
C LEU A 296 2.16 10.90 -14.36
N ARG A 297 1.97 10.42 -15.59
CA ARG A 297 2.55 11.02 -16.80
C ARG A 297 1.48 11.46 -17.80
N LEU A 298 1.80 12.49 -18.58
CA LEU A 298 0.95 12.94 -19.69
C LEU A 298 1.19 12.11 -20.94
N ARG A 299 0.11 11.58 -21.52
CA ARG A 299 0.08 10.94 -22.84
C ARG A 299 -0.33 11.95 -23.90
N SER A 300 0.65 12.44 -24.66
CA SER A 300 0.44 13.47 -25.70
C SER A 300 -0.34 12.99 -26.93
N SER A 301 -0.41 11.67 -27.17
CA SER A 301 -1.19 11.08 -28.27
C SER A 301 -2.00 9.86 -27.79
N GLY A 302 -3.28 10.07 -27.54
CA GLY A 302 -4.24 9.02 -27.19
C GLY A 302 -5.60 9.62 -26.87
N SER A 303 -6.59 9.39 -27.74
CA SER A 303 -8.00 9.73 -27.46
C SER A 303 -8.79 8.55 -26.90
N SER A 304 -8.22 7.35 -26.94
CA SER A 304 -8.76 6.15 -26.31
C SER A 304 -8.41 6.15 -24.82
N ILE A 305 -9.45 6.17 -23.98
CA ILE A 305 -9.38 5.79 -22.57
C ILE A 305 -8.79 4.36 -22.48
N PRO A 306 -7.85 4.07 -21.57
CA PRO A 306 -7.34 2.72 -21.34
C PRO A 306 -8.45 1.70 -21.09
N SER A 307 -8.30 0.46 -21.56
CA SER A 307 -9.38 -0.55 -21.48
C SER A 307 -9.82 -0.86 -20.05
N TYR A 308 -8.89 -0.84 -19.09
CA TYR A 308 -9.15 -1.02 -17.66
C TYR A 308 -9.94 0.12 -16.99
N ARG A 309 -10.05 1.28 -17.66
CA ARG A 309 -10.93 2.40 -17.25
C ARG A 309 -12.30 2.36 -17.95
N ALA A 310 -12.55 1.42 -18.85
CA ALA A 310 -13.81 1.34 -19.56
C ALA A 310 -14.90 0.71 -18.69
N VAL A 311 -15.63 1.54 -17.94
CA VAL A 311 -16.78 1.09 -17.13
C VAL A 311 -17.83 0.43 -18.04
N SER A 312 -18.06 -0.87 -17.85
CA SER A 312 -19.19 -1.55 -18.49
C SER A 312 -20.49 -1.00 -17.89
N PRO A 313 -21.48 -0.58 -18.71
CA PRO A 313 -22.75 -0.03 -18.21
C PRO A 313 -23.64 -1.08 -17.52
N SER A 314 -23.21 -2.32 -17.44
CA SER A 314 -23.84 -3.39 -16.66
C SER A 314 -22.79 -4.43 -16.28
N PRO A 315 -22.81 -4.98 -15.06
CA PRO A 315 -21.91 -6.05 -14.65
C PRO A 315 -22.20 -7.33 -15.45
N THR A 316 -21.13 -8.05 -15.78
CA THR A 316 -21.18 -9.29 -16.57
C THR A 316 -20.77 -10.47 -15.71
N LEU A 317 -21.53 -11.56 -15.77
CA LEU A 317 -21.15 -12.81 -15.12
C LEU A 317 -19.84 -13.35 -15.70
N VAL A 318 -18.79 -13.42 -14.89
CA VAL A 318 -17.47 -13.96 -15.28
C VAL A 318 -17.53 -15.49 -15.32
N TRP A 319 -17.91 -16.11 -14.19
CA TRP A 319 -18.19 -17.54 -14.06
C TRP A 319 -19.12 -17.79 -12.85
N HIS A 320 -19.57 -19.03 -12.68
CA HIS A 320 -20.27 -19.48 -11.48
C HIS A 320 -19.91 -20.93 -11.14
N LYS A 321 -19.95 -21.29 -9.87
CA LYS A 321 -19.69 -22.64 -9.35
C LYS A 321 -20.84 -23.05 -8.45
N GLN A 322 -21.25 -24.31 -8.52
CA GLN A 322 -22.17 -24.84 -7.50
C GLN A 322 -21.34 -25.34 -6.31
N VAL A 323 -21.51 -24.71 -5.16
CA VAL A 323 -21.05 -25.19 -3.85
C VAL A 323 -22.25 -25.67 -3.03
N GLY A 324 -21.98 -26.40 -1.95
CA GLY A 324 -23.01 -26.79 -1.00
C GLY A 324 -23.38 -25.67 -0.05
N ASP A 325 -24.68 -25.57 0.19
CA ASP A 325 -25.32 -24.65 1.14
C ASP A 325 -24.63 -24.70 2.51
N ILE A 326 -23.92 -23.61 2.82
CA ILE A 326 -23.32 -23.25 4.10
C ILE A 326 -23.43 -21.73 4.20
N ASP A 327 -24.03 -21.24 5.28
CA ASP A 327 -24.23 -19.82 5.57
C ASP A 327 -22.88 -19.13 5.85
N CYS A 328 -22.22 -18.64 4.79
CA CYS A 328 -20.92 -18.01 4.87
C CYS A 328 -20.70 -16.97 3.76
N THR A 329 -20.05 -15.86 4.13
CA THR A 329 -19.43 -14.94 3.18
C THR A 329 -18.15 -15.59 2.62
N PRO A 330 -17.86 -15.51 1.31
CA PRO A 330 -16.57 -15.96 0.76
C PRO A 330 -15.43 -15.10 1.33
N VAL A 331 -14.24 -15.68 1.47
CA VAL A 331 -13.03 -14.94 1.87
C VAL A 331 -12.10 -14.80 0.67
N LEU A 332 -11.44 -13.65 0.59
CA LEU A 332 -10.44 -13.34 -0.42
C LEU A 332 -9.07 -13.29 0.22
N ALA A 333 -8.07 -13.92 -0.43
CA ALA A 333 -6.70 -13.93 0.06
C ALA A 333 -5.71 -14.26 -1.08
N ASP A 334 -4.54 -13.64 -1.05
CA ASP A 334 -3.39 -13.95 -1.91
C ASP A 334 -2.69 -15.21 -1.38
N LEU A 335 -2.98 -16.39 -1.95
CA LEU A 335 -2.55 -17.67 -1.36
C LEU A 335 -1.15 -18.10 -1.79
N ASP A 336 -0.65 -17.67 -2.95
CA ASP A 336 0.69 -18.02 -3.43
C ASP A 336 1.67 -16.83 -3.54
N GLY A 337 1.19 -15.62 -3.27
CA GLY A 337 2.00 -14.41 -3.16
C GLY A 337 2.23 -13.68 -4.49
N ASP A 338 1.52 -14.05 -5.57
CA ASP A 338 1.67 -13.46 -6.90
C ASP A 338 1.00 -12.08 -7.07
N GLY A 339 0.12 -11.70 -6.14
CA GLY A 339 -0.60 -10.43 -6.13
C GLY A 339 -2.02 -10.49 -6.70
N VAL A 340 -2.54 -11.68 -7.01
CA VAL A 340 -3.93 -11.96 -7.37
C VAL A 340 -4.66 -12.51 -6.13
N LEU A 341 -5.98 -12.33 -6.05
CA LEU A 341 -6.79 -12.84 -4.93
C LEU A 341 -7.52 -14.14 -5.28
N GLU A 342 -7.23 -15.19 -4.51
CA GLU A 342 -8.00 -16.42 -4.47
C GLU A 342 -9.29 -16.27 -3.67
N ILE A 343 -10.22 -17.18 -3.93
CA ILE A 343 -11.56 -17.22 -3.38
C ILE A 343 -11.69 -18.49 -2.55
N ILE A 344 -11.84 -18.31 -1.23
CA ILE A 344 -11.95 -19.38 -0.26
C ILE A 344 -13.38 -19.44 0.27
N VAL A 345 -13.98 -20.64 0.19
CA VAL A 345 -15.37 -20.88 0.58
C VAL A 345 -15.49 -22.19 1.35
N PHE A 346 -16.57 -22.34 2.12
CA PHE A 346 -17.03 -23.65 2.51
C PHE A 346 -17.87 -24.30 1.41
N ASP A 347 -17.86 -25.63 1.36
CA ASP A 347 -18.65 -26.43 0.42
C ASP A 347 -19.21 -27.69 1.10
N SER A 348 -20.54 -27.82 1.15
CA SER A 348 -21.25 -29.01 1.68
C SER A 348 -21.70 -30.04 0.62
N LEU A 349 -21.21 -29.98 -0.63
CA LEU A 349 -21.56 -30.96 -1.67
C LEU A 349 -20.83 -32.32 -1.63
N PRO A 350 -19.72 -32.54 -0.91
CA PRO A 350 -19.38 -33.86 -0.37
C PRO A 350 -20.28 -34.19 0.83
N LYS A 351 -20.33 -35.45 1.28
CA LYS A 351 -21.11 -35.82 2.48
C LYS A 351 -20.62 -35.18 3.79
N ASN A 352 -19.38 -34.68 3.79
CA ASN A 352 -18.79 -33.88 4.84
C ASN A 352 -18.54 -32.49 4.25
N PRO A 353 -18.66 -31.42 5.04
CA PRO A 353 -18.30 -30.10 4.55
C PRO A 353 -16.76 -29.99 4.40
N ARG A 354 -16.31 -29.06 3.57
CA ARG A 354 -14.89 -28.81 3.33
C ARG A 354 -14.62 -27.32 3.15
N VAL A 355 -13.37 -26.92 3.32
CA VAL A 355 -12.86 -25.65 2.79
C VAL A 355 -12.37 -25.91 1.36
N ALA A 356 -12.67 -25.01 0.43
CA ALA A 356 -12.20 -25.07 -0.95
C ALA A 356 -11.66 -23.71 -1.39
N ALA A 357 -10.47 -23.71 -1.99
CA ALA A 357 -9.86 -22.52 -2.58
C ALA A 357 -9.93 -22.58 -4.11
N TYR A 358 -10.29 -21.46 -4.72
CA TYR A 358 -10.37 -21.28 -6.16
C TYR A 358 -9.54 -20.07 -6.59
N SER A 359 -8.86 -20.15 -7.73
CA SER A 359 -8.31 -18.96 -8.40
C SER A 359 -9.44 -17.97 -8.72
N PHE A 360 -9.14 -16.69 -8.91
CA PHE A 360 -10.11 -15.69 -9.40
C PHE A 360 -10.90 -16.12 -10.67
N THR A 361 -10.36 -17.01 -11.51
CA THR A 361 -11.02 -17.59 -12.71
C THR A 361 -11.88 -18.84 -12.44
N GLY A 362 -12.11 -19.23 -11.19
CA GLY A 362 -12.98 -20.35 -10.80
C GLY A 362 -12.38 -21.76 -10.90
N ASN A 363 -11.08 -21.89 -11.22
CA ASN A 363 -10.34 -23.15 -11.16
C ASN A 363 -10.12 -23.56 -9.71
N LEU A 364 -10.33 -24.85 -9.38
CA LEU A 364 -10.08 -25.38 -8.04
C LEU A 364 -8.57 -25.54 -7.83
N LEU A 365 -8.05 -24.97 -6.74
CA LEU A 365 -6.64 -25.07 -6.36
C LEU A 365 -6.44 -26.22 -5.37
N TRP A 366 -7.11 -26.16 -4.22
CA TRP A 366 -7.04 -27.18 -3.17
C TRP A 366 -8.36 -27.31 -2.40
N THR A 367 -8.47 -28.39 -1.61
CA THR A 367 -9.58 -28.64 -0.70
C THR A 367 -9.11 -29.25 0.60
N TYR A 368 -9.61 -28.74 1.74
CA TYR A 368 -9.44 -29.35 3.05
C TYR A 368 -10.75 -30.02 3.49
N GLU A 369 -10.78 -31.35 3.47
CA GLU A 369 -11.94 -32.16 3.89
C GLU A 369 -12.04 -32.19 5.42
N THR A 370 -13.16 -31.72 5.98
CA THR A 370 -13.36 -31.74 7.44
C THR A 370 -13.75 -33.14 7.95
N PRO A 371 -13.43 -33.47 9.22
CA PRO A 371 -14.05 -34.54 9.98
C PRO A 371 -15.57 -34.70 9.76
N ALA A 372 -16.04 -35.94 9.69
CA ALA A 372 -17.44 -36.22 9.39
C ALA A 372 -18.38 -35.66 10.49
N LYS A 373 -19.38 -34.88 10.07
CA LYS A 373 -20.34 -34.13 10.92
C LYS A 373 -19.75 -32.90 11.63
N GLU A 374 -18.68 -32.33 11.09
CA GLU A 374 -18.28 -30.98 11.50
C GLU A 374 -19.40 -29.99 11.21
N ASN A 375 -19.57 -29.02 12.11
CA ASN A 375 -20.61 -28.01 11.99
C ASN A 375 -19.96 -26.64 11.78
N LEU A 376 -20.07 -26.15 10.55
CA LEU A 376 -19.47 -24.91 10.08
C LEU A 376 -20.59 -23.86 10.04
N GLU A 377 -20.88 -23.29 11.21
CA GLU A 377 -21.90 -22.24 11.44
C GLU A 377 -21.28 -20.81 11.46
N HIS A 378 -19.97 -20.70 11.18
CA HIS A 378 -19.19 -19.47 11.30
C HIS A 378 -18.37 -19.25 10.02
N PRO A 379 -18.17 -18.00 9.58
CA PRO A 379 -17.40 -17.69 8.38
C PRO A 379 -15.90 -18.00 8.54
N LEU A 380 -15.22 -18.03 7.39
CA LEU A 380 -13.78 -18.09 7.28
C LEU A 380 -13.16 -16.73 7.66
N VAL A 381 -11.89 -16.75 8.04
CA VAL A 381 -11.04 -15.55 8.15
C VAL A 381 -9.70 -15.86 7.47
N ALA A 382 -9.18 -14.95 6.66
CA ALA A 382 -7.82 -15.02 6.13
C ALA A 382 -6.94 -13.99 6.83
N ALA A 383 -5.79 -14.44 7.35
CA ALA A 383 -4.78 -13.56 7.95
C ALA A 383 -3.44 -14.29 8.01
N ASP A 384 -2.35 -13.58 7.73
CA ASP A 384 -1.00 -14.02 8.11
C ASP A 384 -0.89 -13.94 9.64
N VAL A 385 -1.09 -15.05 10.37
CA VAL A 385 -1.11 -15.04 11.84
C VAL A 385 0.26 -15.31 12.45
N ASN A 386 1.15 -15.96 11.69
CA ASN A 386 2.48 -16.34 12.14
C ASN A 386 3.61 -15.41 11.66
N ASN A 387 3.26 -14.43 10.80
CA ASN A 387 4.14 -13.45 10.17
C ASN A 387 5.25 -14.05 9.29
N ASP A 388 4.98 -15.15 8.58
CA ASP A 388 5.89 -15.67 7.54
C ASP A 388 5.72 -14.98 6.18
N GLY A 389 4.70 -14.12 6.04
CA GLY A 389 4.39 -13.37 4.81
C GLY A 389 3.42 -14.06 3.87
N SER A 390 2.90 -15.23 4.25
CA SER A 390 1.81 -15.98 3.63
C SER A 390 0.54 -15.87 4.49
N VAL A 391 -0.65 -16.02 3.90
CA VAL A 391 -1.91 -15.94 4.65
C VAL A 391 -2.40 -17.32 5.09
N GLU A 392 -2.76 -17.46 6.37
CA GLU A 392 -3.49 -18.61 6.88
C GLU A 392 -4.99 -18.47 6.68
N ILE A 393 -5.69 -19.61 6.60
CA ILE A 393 -7.16 -19.69 6.59
C ILE A 393 -7.66 -20.25 7.92
N LEU A 394 -8.36 -19.42 8.68
CA LEU A 394 -8.90 -19.73 10.00
C LEU A 394 -10.40 -20.02 9.92
N PHE A 395 -10.86 -20.99 10.72
CA PHE A 395 -12.29 -21.21 10.97
C PHE A 395 -12.54 -21.92 12.30
N ALA A 396 -13.71 -21.70 12.89
CA ALA A 396 -14.15 -22.40 14.09
C ALA A 396 -15.32 -23.35 13.79
N SER A 397 -15.26 -24.57 14.31
CA SER A 397 -16.41 -25.49 14.30
C SER A 397 -16.99 -25.71 15.70
N LYS A 398 -18.32 -25.70 15.77
CA LYS A 398 -19.14 -25.99 16.96
C LYS A 398 -18.77 -27.25 17.75
N ASN A 399 -18.17 -28.23 17.08
CA ASN A 399 -17.87 -29.54 17.65
C ASN A 399 -16.36 -29.81 17.84
N ASP A 400 -15.48 -29.06 17.18
CA ASP A 400 -14.05 -29.40 17.08
C ASP A 400 -13.10 -28.21 17.39
N GLY A 401 -13.63 -27.00 17.59
CA GLY A 401 -12.85 -25.82 17.99
C GLY A 401 -12.29 -25.01 16.82
N LEU A 402 -11.24 -24.22 17.09
CA LEU A 402 -10.47 -23.50 16.06
C LEU A 402 -9.66 -24.46 15.21
N LYS A 403 -9.61 -24.19 13.91
CA LYS A 403 -8.66 -24.74 12.95
C LYS A 403 -8.04 -23.62 12.14
N VAL A 404 -6.78 -23.84 11.77
CA VAL A 404 -5.98 -22.94 10.95
C VAL A 404 -5.31 -23.79 9.88
N LEU A 405 -5.46 -23.40 8.63
CA LEU A 405 -4.80 -24.00 7.48
C LEU A 405 -3.70 -23.05 6.98
N ASP A 406 -2.59 -23.59 6.47
CA ASP A 406 -1.67 -22.80 5.65
C ASP A 406 -2.32 -22.39 4.31
N SER A 407 -1.65 -21.52 3.56
CA SER A 407 -2.15 -21.04 2.26
C SER A 407 -2.30 -22.15 1.20
N SER A 408 -1.68 -23.31 1.42
CA SER A 408 -1.78 -24.53 0.61
C SER A 408 -2.90 -25.49 1.07
N GLY A 409 -3.66 -25.13 2.10
CA GLY A 409 -4.78 -25.90 2.63
C GLY A 409 -4.41 -27.02 3.61
N ASN A 410 -3.18 -27.06 4.12
CA ASN A 410 -2.77 -28.05 5.12
C ASN A 410 -3.11 -27.57 6.53
N LEU A 411 -3.70 -28.42 7.36
CA LEU A 411 -3.96 -28.11 8.78
C LEU A 411 -2.66 -27.87 9.55
N LEU A 412 -2.58 -26.73 10.23
CA LEU A 412 -1.53 -26.38 11.19
C LEU A 412 -1.94 -26.84 12.61
N PRO A 413 -1.43 -27.98 13.12
CA PRO A 413 -2.03 -28.61 14.31
C PRO A 413 -1.81 -27.84 15.62
N MET A 414 -0.81 -26.95 15.65
CA MET A 414 -0.48 -26.13 16.83
C MET A 414 -1.58 -25.13 17.20
N TYR A 415 -2.40 -24.68 16.24
CA TYR A 415 -3.54 -23.79 16.46
C TYR A 415 -4.86 -24.52 16.70
N THR A 416 -4.85 -25.86 16.74
CA THR A 416 -6.08 -26.63 17.00
C THR A 416 -6.41 -26.57 18.49
N VAL A 417 -7.36 -25.71 18.87
CA VAL A 417 -7.79 -25.53 20.27
C VAL A 417 -9.16 -26.21 20.49
N PRO A 418 -9.22 -27.42 21.06
CA PRO A 418 -10.44 -28.23 21.05
C PRO A 418 -11.55 -27.65 21.92
N GLY A 419 -12.78 -27.64 21.40
CA GLY A 419 -13.98 -27.20 22.13
C GLY A 419 -14.21 -25.69 22.15
N TYR A 420 -13.44 -24.90 21.41
CA TYR A 420 -13.61 -23.44 21.31
C TYR A 420 -14.50 -23.03 20.15
N SER A 421 -15.79 -22.88 20.43
CA SER A 421 -16.79 -22.41 19.48
C SER A 421 -17.94 -21.72 20.19
N GLY A 422 -17.90 -20.39 20.25
CA GLY A 422 -19.06 -19.56 20.57
C GLY A 422 -19.79 -19.15 19.30
N GLN A 423 -20.67 -18.15 19.37
CA GLN A 423 -21.44 -17.73 18.19
C GLN A 423 -20.77 -16.63 17.36
N ALA A 424 -19.80 -15.93 17.95
CA ALA A 424 -19.08 -14.85 17.31
C ALA A 424 -18.00 -15.36 16.35
N MET A 425 -17.74 -14.58 15.31
CA MET A 425 -16.60 -14.77 14.40
C MET A 425 -15.27 -14.75 15.18
N PRO A 426 -14.25 -15.50 14.73
CA PRO A 426 -12.87 -15.20 15.09
C PRO A 426 -12.52 -13.77 14.66
N ALA A 427 -11.83 -13.03 15.53
CA ALA A 427 -11.23 -11.74 15.18
C ALA A 427 -9.71 -11.86 15.29
N VAL A 428 -8.97 -11.24 14.37
CA VAL A 428 -7.51 -11.35 14.29
C VAL A 428 -6.90 -9.95 14.16
N ALA A 429 -6.01 -9.59 15.07
CA ALA A 429 -5.23 -8.35 15.03
C ALA A 429 -3.99 -8.47 15.92
N ASP A 430 -2.96 -7.69 15.66
CA ASP A 430 -1.95 -7.41 16.68
C ASP A 430 -2.58 -6.51 17.75
N LEU A 431 -2.80 -7.05 18.95
CA LEU A 431 -3.52 -6.36 20.02
C LEU A 431 -2.58 -5.54 20.92
N ASN A 432 -1.29 -5.86 20.93
CA ASN A 432 -0.33 -5.31 21.89
C ASN A 432 0.80 -4.49 21.21
N ASN A 433 0.82 -4.45 19.88
CA ASN A 433 1.81 -3.81 19.02
C ASN A 433 3.22 -4.39 19.21
N ASP A 434 3.32 -5.72 19.35
CA ASP A 434 4.59 -6.47 19.39
C ASP A 434 5.01 -7.08 18.04
N GLY A 435 4.16 -6.93 17.02
CA GLY A 435 4.30 -7.48 15.68
C GLY A 435 3.65 -8.85 15.48
N VAL A 436 3.11 -9.48 16.54
CA VAL A 436 2.42 -10.78 16.45
C VAL A 436 0.92 -10.59 16.53
N LYS A 437 0.17 -11.24 15.62
CA LYS A 437 -1.28 -11.16 15.63
C LYS A 437 -1.85 -12.14 16.66
N GLU A 438 -2.80 -11.68 17.46
CA GLU A 438 -3.63 -12.52 18.31
C GLU A 438 -4.92 -12.94 17.60
N ILE A 439 -5.41 -14.13 17.93
CA ILE A 439 -6.70 -14.66 17.50
C ILE A 439 -7.64 -14.63 18.70
N ILE A 440 -8.69 -13.82 18.63
CA ILE A 440 -9.75 -13.74 19.64
C ILE A 440 -10.92 -14.63 19.25
N LEU A 441 -11.32 -15.50 20.18
CA LEU A 441 -12.42 -16.44 20.00
C LEU A 441 -13.43 -16.37 21.14
N SER A 442 -14.71 -16.50 20.78
CA SER A 442 -15.75 -16.89 21.73
C SER A 442 -15.81 -18.41 21.89
N CYS A 443 -16.23 -18.89 23.06
CA CYS A 443 -16.38 -20.32 23.34
C CYS A 443 -17.61 -20.63 24.22
N GLN A 444 -18.30 -21.74 23.94
CA GLN A 444 -19.55 -22.16 24.59
C GLN A 444 -19.49 -23.57 25.23
N ALA A 445 -18.31 -24.13 25.49
CA ALA A 445 -18.17 -25.53 25.94
C ALA A 445 -18.83 -25.85 27.30
N ALA A 446 -18.72 -24.95 28.29
CA ALA A 446 -19.24 -25.17 29.65
C ALA A 446 -19.67 -23.87 30.36
N SER A 447 -18.96 -22.78 30.07
CA SER A 447 -19.32 -21.40 30.37
C SER A 447 -19.02 -20.56 29.14
N ALA A 448 -19.71 -19.43 28.98
CA ALA A 448 -19.37 -18.47 27.95
C ALA A 448 -17.98 -17.88 28.27
N THR A 449 -17.04 -17.99 27.35
CA THR A 449 -15.68 -17.46 27.52
C THR A 449 -15.21 -16.74 26.27
N ILE A 450 -14.27 -15.80 26.46
CA ILE A 450 -13.43 -15.24 25.41
C ILE A 450 -12.01 -15.77 25.66
N ALA A 451 -11.35 -16.23 24.62
CA ALA A 451 -9.96 -16.65 24.65
C ALA A 451 -9.14 -15.85 23.64
N CYS A 452 -7.91 -15.53 24.04
CA CYS A 452 -6.91 -14.92 23.22
C CYS A 452 -5.80 -15.93 22.96
N ILE A 453 -5.50 -16.19 21.69
CA ILE A 453 -4.50 -17.16 21.23
C ILE A 453 -3.41 -16.40 20.49
N ASN A 454 -2.16 -16.64 20.83
CA ASN A 454 -1.02 -16.02 20.15
C ASN A 454 -0.78 -16.66 18.76
N GLY A 455 -0.75 -15.84 17.71
CA GLY A 455 -0.65 -16.26 16.32
C GLY A 455 0.66 -16.90 15.90
N ASN A 456 1.76 -16.70 16.65
CA ASN A 456 3.04 -17.38 16.38
C ASN A 456 3.14 -18.78 17.01
N THR A 457 2.36 -19.06 18.07
CA THR A 457 2.56 -20.27 18.90
C THR A 457 1.34 -21.18 18.99
N GLY A 458 0.14 -20.65 18.71
CA GLY A 458 -1.14 -21.33 18.97
C GLY A 458 -1.46 -21.49 20.46
N GLY A 459 -0.63 -20.93 21.35
CA GLY A 459 -0.86 -20.94 22.79
C GLY A 459 -1.94 -19.94 23.21
N ILE A 460 -2.74 -20.32 24.20
CA ILE A 460 -3.69 -19.40 24.84
C ILE A 460 -2.90 -18.41 25.72
N ASN A 461 -2.92 -17.13 25.35
CA ASN A 461 -2.35 -16.03 26.15
C ASN A 461 -3.18 -15.83 27.42
N TRP A 462 -4.50 -15.73 27.26
CA TRP A 462 -5.46 -15.62 28.36
C TRP A 462 -6.84 -16.15 27.97
N GLN A 463 -7.64 -16.46 28.98
CA GLN A 463 -9.05 -16.83 28.83
C GLN A 463 -9.87 -16.25 29.98
N ILE A 464 -11.00 -15.63 29.64
CA ILE A 464 -11.90 -14.99 30.59
C ILE A 464 -13.31 -15.55 30.47
N THR A 465 -14.05 -15.60 31.58
CA THR A 465 -15.46 -16.01 31.61
C THR A 465 -16.36 -14.78 31.56
N THR A 466 -17.27 -14.74 30.59
CA THR A 466 -18.26 -13.66 30.42
C THR A 466 -19.53 -13.97 31.21
N SER A 467 -20.37 -12.94 31.47
CA SER A 467 -21.63 -13.12 32.21
C SER A 467 -22.74 -13.82 31.41
N ALA A 468 -22.59 -13.91 30.08
CA ALA A 468 -23.51 -14.57 29.15
C ALA A 468 -22.79 -14.92 27.84
N THR A 469 -23.40 -15.77 27.01
CA THR A 469 -22.90 -16.14 25.66
C THR A 469 -22.54 -14.90 24.85
N VAL A 470 -21.32 -14.88 24.31
CA VAL A 470 -20.89 -13.86 23.34
C VAL A 470 -21.60 -14.14 22.01
N LYS A 471 -22.36 -13.16 21.52
CA LYS A 471 -22.94 -13.19 20.16
C LYS A 471 -21.91 -12.76 19.13
N GLU A 472 -21.14 -11.74 19.45
CA GLU A 472 -20.34 -11.00 18.49
C GLU A 472 -19.12 -10.38 19.15
N LEU A 473 -18.05 -10.25 18.37
CA LEU A 473 -16.74 -9.73 18.76
C LEU A 473 -16.31 -8.73 17.70
N ALA A 474 -15.72 -7.62 18.13
CA ALA A 474 -15.02 -6.70 17.25
C ALA A 474 -13.76 -6.19 17.96
N ILE A 475 -12.81 -5.69 17.16
CA ILE A 475 -11.56 -5.11 17.61
C ILE A 475 -11.55 -3.66 17.11
N GLY A 476 -11.06 -2.73 17.94
CA GLY A 476 -10.94 -1.31 17.63
C GLY A 476 -10.08 -0.59 18.67
N ASP A 477 -9.69 0.65 18.38
CA ASP A 477 -9.03 1.51 19.35
C ASP A 477 -10.10 2.24 20.17
N PHE A 478 -10.54 1.61 21.25
CA PHE A 478 -11.64 2.10 22.08
C PHE A 478 -11.16 3.07 23.17
N ASN A 479 -9.86 3.38 23.29
CA ASN A 479 -9.37 4.28 24.33
C ASN A 479 -8.18 5.18 23.94
N ALA A 480 -7.82 5.26 22.66
CA ALA A 480 -6.66 5.94 22.11
C ALA A 480 -5.31 5.41 22.65
N SER A 481 -5.16 4.08 22.74
CA SER A 481 -3.88 3.46 23.12
C SER A 481 -3.06 2.98 21.92
N ALA A 482 -1.84 2.52 22.20
CA ALA A 482 -0.96 1.96 21.17
C ALA A 482 -1.28 0.50 20.83
N GLY A 483 -2.21 -0.13 21.57
CA GLY A 483 -2.74 -1.48 21.31
C GLY A 483 -4.25 -1.41 21.08
N LEU A 484 -4.85 -2.53 20.70
CA LEU A 484 -6.27 -2.62 20.35
C LEU A 484 -7.08 -3.33 21.43
N GLU A 485 -8.31 -2.87 21.62
CA GLU A 485 -9.28 -3.44 22.57
C GLU A 485 -10.29 -4.37 21.89
N ILE A 486 -10.98 -5.17 22.70
CA ILE A 486 -12.01 -6.10 22.27
C ILE A 486 -13.38 -5.64 22.76
N ALA A 487 -14.30 -5.35 21.84
CA ALA A 487 -15.72 -5.18 22.10
C ALA A 487 -16.44 -6.53 22.00
N ALA A 488 -17.29 -6.86 22.98
CA ALA A 488 -18.03 -8.11 23.04
C ALA A 488 -19.52 -7.89 23.34
N GLY A 489 -20.37 -8.19 22.34
CA GLY A 489 -21.82 -8.19 22.47
C GLY A 489 -22.33 -9.50 23.07
N LEU A 490 -23.06 -9.43 24.19
CA LEU A 490 -23.52 -10.60 24.95
C LEU A 490 -25.04 -10.83 24.85
N TRP A 491 -25.46 -12.10 24.88
CA TRP A 491 -26.86 -12.56 24.96
C TRP A 491 -27.70 -11.93 26.10
N SER A 492 -27.06 -11.33 27.10
CA SER A 492 -27.75 -10.61 28.19
C SER A 492 -28.20 -9.19 27.81
N GLY A 493 -27.89 -8.70 26.61
CA GLY A 493 -28.05 -7.29 26.25
C GLY A 493 -26.94 -6.41 26.84
N ARG A 494 -25.73 -6.96 26.99
CA ARG A 494 -24.55 -6.22 27.47
C ARG A 494 -23.52 -6.06 26.36
N LEU A 495 -22.89 -4.89 26.32
CA LEU A 495 -21.67 -4.64 25.57
C LEU A 495 -20.53 -4.46 26.58
N ASN A 496 -19.52 -5.33 26.50
CA ASN A 496 -18.34 -5.29 27.34
C ASN A 496 -17.13 -4.88 26.50
N PHE A 497 -16.24 -4.07 27.06
CA PHE A 497 -14.95 -3.73 26.47
C PHE A 497 -13.81 -4.33 27.29
N TYR A 498 -12.81 -4.89 26.63
CA TYR A 498 -11.66 -5.54 27.25
C TYR A 498 -10.34 -5.03 26.68
N ASP A 499 -9.31 -4.90 27.51
CA ASP A 499 -7.94 -4.66 27.04
C ASP A 499 -7.33 -5.90 26.39
N TYR A 500 -6.18 -5.72 25.72
CA TYR A 500 -5.40 -6.81 25.11
C TYR A 500 -4.91 -7.88 26.10
N LEU A 501 -5.05 -7.67 27.42
CA LEU A 501 -4.75 -8.63 28.49
C LEU A 501 -6.01 -9.36 29.02
N GLY A 502 -7.19 -9.03 28.48
CA GLY A 502 -8.48 -9.59 28.88
C GLY A 502 -9.10 -8.94 30.13
N ASN A 503 -8.57 -7.83 30.63
CA ASN A 503 -9.18 -7.10 31.73
C ASN A 503 -10.41 -6.34 31.24
N LEU A 504 -11.52 -6.40 31.98
CA LEU A 504 -12.72 -5.64 31.67
C LEU A 504 -12.49 -4.14 31.94
N LEU A 505 -12.62 -3.33 30.89
CA LEU A 505 -12.51 -1.86 30.94
C LEU A 505 -13.85 -1.22 31.26
N LEU A 506 -14.86 -1.50 30.43
CA LEU A 506 -16.18 -0.86 30.46
C LEU A 506 -17.29 -1.88 30.28
N THR A 507 -18.52 -1.53 30.69
CA THR A 507 -19.70 -2.36 30.49
C THR A 507 -20.96 -1.51 30.38
N ARG A 508 -21.55 -1.52 29.19
CA ARG A 508 -22.89 -0.99 28.97
C ARG A 508 -23.92 -2.10 29.09
N ASP A 509 -24.91 -1.89 29.95
CA ASP A 509 -26.04 -2.81 30.15
C ASP A 509 -27.34 -2.21 29.60
N PHE A 510 -27.80 -2.70 28.45
CA PHE A 510 -29.04 -2.28 27.82
C PHE A 510 -30.28 -2.99 28.39
N SER A 511 -30.12 -3.84 29.41
CA SER A 511 -31.21 -4.49 30.15
C SER A 511 -32.15 -5.34 29.27
N SER A 512 -31.66 -6.51 28.86
CA SER A 512 -32.39 -7.54 28.07
C SER A 512 -32.66 -7.23 26.59
N SER A 513 -31.89 -6.33 25.98
CA SER A 513 -31.80 -6.19 24.52
C SER A 513 -31.35 -7.49 23.85
N ASP A 514 -32.08 -7.92 22.82
CA ASP A 514 -31.69 -9.02 21.93
C ASP A 514 -30.92 -8.45 20.73
N PHE A 515 -29.60 -8.28 20.89
CA PHE A 515 -28.73 -7.85 19.79
C PHE A 515 -28.63 -8.90 18.69
N GLY A 516 -28.35 -8.45 17.49
CA GLY A 516 -28.21 -9.29 16.31
C GLY A 516 -26.96 -10.13 16.19
N LYS A 517 -26.65 -10.46 14.93
CA LYS A 517 -25.28 -10.69 14.42
C LYS A 517 -24.87 -9.41 13.67
N THR A 518 -24.83 -8.29 14.37
CA THR A 518 -24.54 -7.00 13.74
C THR A 518 -23.89 -6.03 14.75
N MET A 519 -22.58 -5.89 14.61
CA MET A 519 -21.75 -4.92 15.31
C MET A 519 -20.86 -4.18 14.32
N GLY A 520 -21.00 -2.86 14.28
CA GLY A 520 -20.10 -1.97 13.54
C GLY A 520 -19.08 -1.35 14.48
N VAL A 521 -17.88 -1.07 13.98
CA VAL A 521 -16.83 -0.34 14.68
C VAL A 521 -16.25 0.72 13.75
N ALA A 522 -16.26 1.97 14.18
CA ALA A 522 -15.57 3.11 13.56
C ALA A 522 -15.70 4.33 14.48
N ASP A 523 -14.81 5.31 14.37
CA ASP A 523 -15.04 6.67 14.88
C ASP A 523 -16.28 7.29 14.23
N ILE A 524 -17.42 7.31 14.93
CA ILE A 524 -18.67 7.86 14.42
C ILE A 524 -18.73 9.38 14.63
N ASN A 525 -18.05 9.90 15.65
CA ASN A 525 -18.26 11.26 16.14
C ASN A 525 -17.15 12.26 15.76
N GLY A 526 -16.02 11.76 15.23
CA GLY A 526 -14.85 12.52 14.80
C GLY A 526 -13.84 12.81 15.92
N ASP A 527 -13.84 12.05 17.03
CA ASP A 527 -12.90 12.25 18.15
C ASP A 527 -11.63 11.38 18.06
N SER A 528 -11.45 10.64 16.97
CA SER A 528 -10.35 9.69 16.73
C SER A 528 -10.30 8.52 17.71
N ILE A 529 -11.45 8.15 18.27
CA ILE A 529 -11.65 6.92 19.07
C ILE A 529 -12.75 6.12 18.38
N ASP A 530 -12.58 4.80 18.30
CA ASP A 530 -13.61 3.96 17.71
C ASP A 530 -14.88 3.92 18.59
N ASP A 531 -16.04 3.97 17.94
CA ASP A 531 -17.35 3.80 18.55
C ASP A 531 -17.96 2.45 18.12
N VAL A 532 -18.86 1.89 18.94
CA VAL A 532 -19.51 0.59 18.67
C VAL A 532 -20.98 0.78 18.35
N LEU A 533 -21.41 0.20 17.22
CA LEU A 533 -22.80 0.25 16.76
C LEU A 533 -23.46 -1.12 16.90
N LEU A 534 -24.70 -1.16 17.38
CA LEU A 534 -25.43 -2.40 17.65
C LEU A 534 -26.90 -2.32 17.20
N GLY A 535 -27.33 -3.32 16.42
CA GLY A 535 -28.72 -3.47 15.99
C GLY A 535 -29.52 -4.42 16.89
N GLU A 536 -30.68 -3.95 17.37
CA GLU A 536 -31.63 -4.78 18.12
C GLU A 536 -32.61 -5.55 17.22
N ASN A 537 -33.04 -6.71 17.72
CA ASN A 537 -34.19 -7.45 17.24
C ASN A 537 -35.51 -6.84 17.80
N ILE A 538 -36.64 -7.33 17.30
CA ILE A 538 -37.97 -7.00 17.85
C ILE A 538 -38.16 -7.64 19.25
N PRO A 539 -38.89 -7.00 20.19
CA PRO A 539 -39.73 -5.81 19.99
C PRO A 539 -39.02 -4.47 20.22
N SER A 540 -37.84 -4.45 20.84
CA SER A 540 -37.19 -3.20 21.28
C SER A 540 -36.87 -2.26 20.11
N SER A 541 -36.41 -2.80 18.98
CA SER A 541 -36.35 -2.11 17.68
C SER A 541 -35.49 -0.83 17.65
N HIS A 542 -34.29 -0.83 18.25
CA HIS A 542 -33.31 0.27 18.10
C HIS A 542 -32.06 -0.12 17.30
N LEU A 543 -31.42 0.89 16.72
CA LEU A 543 -30.00 0.95 16.42
C LEU A 543 -29.33 1.84 17.48
N PHE A 544 -28.25 1.38 18.10
CA PHE A 544 -27.45 2.18 19.03
C PHE A 544 -26.08 2.50 18.44
N ALA A 545 -25.53 3.65 18.81
CA ALA A 545 -24.10 3.94 18.75
C ALA A 545 -23.60 4.27 20.18
N VAL A 546 -22.48 3.67 20.56
CA VAL A 546 -21.91 3.66 21.91
C VAL A 546 -20.47 4.12 21.83
N ASN A 547 -20.09 5.13 22.62
CA ASN A 547 -18.73 5.63 22.60
C ASN A 547 -17.74 4.65 23.24
N GLY A 548 -16.65 4.33 22.53
CA GLY A 548 -15.68 3.33 22.97
C GLY A 548 -15.03 3.65 24.31
N ALA A 549 -14.63 4.92 24.52
CA ALA A 549 -13.83 5.33 25.67
C ALA A 549 -14.62 5.62 26.95
N THR A 550 -15.90 5.98 26.83
CA THR A 550 -16.74 6.42 27.97
C THR A 550 -17.90 5.49 28.26
N ASP A 551 -18.14 4.51 27.39
CA ASP A 551 -19.40 3.79 27.23
C ASP A 551 -20.61 4.65 26.84
N GLU A 552 -20.55 5.99 26.77
CA GLU A 552 -21.76 6.83 26.64
C GLU A 552 -22.60 6.55 25.38
N LEU A 553 -23.91 6.89 25.43
CA LEU A 553 -24.76 6.75 24.24
C LEU A 553 -24.51 7.95 23.32
N LEU A 554 -23.98 7.73 22.13
CA LEU A 554 -23.93 8.76 21.09
C LEU A 554 -25.34 8.99 20.52
N PHE A 555 -26.02 7.90 20.13
CA PHE A 555 -27.44 7.94 19.77
C PHE A 555 -28.17 6.60 19.96
N ALA A 556 -29.50 6.69 20.06
CA ALA A 556 -30.42 5.58 19.85
C ALA A 556 -31.41 5.97 18.76
N TYR A 557 -31.34 5.30 17.61
CA TYR A 557 -32.25 5.50 16.50
C TYR A 557 -33.34 4.41 16.50
N SER A 558 -34.59 4.84 16.35
CA SER A 558 -35.73 3.96 16.07
C SER A 558 -36.82 4.74 15.34
N ASN A 559 -37.47 4.10 14.36
CA ASN A 559 -38.52 4.72 13.55
C ASN A 559 -39.89 4.00 13.62
N ALA A 560 -39.96 2.82 14.22
CA ALA A 560 -41.20 2.04 14.37
C ALA A 560 -41.09 0.95 15.46
N THR A 561 -42.23 0.57 16.05
CA THR A 561 -42.30 -0.35 17.20
C THR A 561 -42.30 -1.85 16.84
N SER A 562 -41.72 -2.24 15.70
CA SER A 562 -41.64 -3.63 15.24
C SER A 562 -40.66 -3.79 14.06
N VAL A 563 -39.48 -3.21 14.18
CA VAL A 563 -38.43 -3.27 13.15
C VAL A 563 -37.20 -3.97 13.72
N ARG A 564 -36.64 -4.90 12.96
CA ARG A 564 -35.33 -5.48 13.28
C ARG A 564 -34.26 -4.64 12.62
N PHE A 565 -33.25 -4.27 13.40
CA PHE A 565 -31.98 -3.74 12.94
C PHE A 565 -30.86 -4.78 13.11
N SER A 566 -31.19 -5.98 13.61
CA SER A 566 -30.29 -7.06 14.07
C SER A 566 -29.49 -7.81 13.02
N ASP A 567 -29.67 -7.51 11.73
CA ASP A 567 -29.26 -8.44 10.68
C ASP A 567 -28.30 -7.84 9.65
N GLY A 568 -28.22 -6.51 9.52
CA GLY A 568 -27.38 -5.85 8.53
C GLY A 568 -27.03 -4.41 8.85
N LEU A 569 -25.74 -4.12 8.93
CA LEU A 569 -25.17 -2.81 9.24
C LEU A 569 -23.82 -2.65 8.52
N ALA A 570 -23.54 -1.46 8.03
CA ALA A 570 -22.21 -1.04 7.58
C ALA A 570 -21.96 0.43 7.95
N VAL A 571 -20.69 0.83 8.00
CA VAL A 571 -20.26 2.16 8.48
C VAL A 571 -19.17 2.70 7.57
N GLY A 572 -19.19 4.00 7.29
CA GLY A 572 -18.15 4.69 6.51
C GLY A 572 -18.54 6.14 6.21
N ASP A 573 -17.58 6.98 5.81
CA ASP A 573 -17.84 8.30 5.24
C ASP A 573 -18.44 8.13 3.85
N LEU A 574 -19.77 8.18 3.78
CA LEU A 574 -20.54 7.95 2.57
C LEU A 574 -20.90 9.26 1.88
N ASN A 575 -20.95 10.37 2.61
CA ASN A 575 -21.32 11.67 2.05
C ASN A 575 -20.11 12.54 1.65
N GLY A 576 -18.92 12.22 2.14
CA GLY A 576 -17.65 12.90 1.86
C GLY A 576 -17.37 14.11 2.77
N ASP A 577 -17.97 14.19 3.95
CA ASP A 577 -17.75 15.29 4.92
C ASP A 577 -16.68 14.98 5.98
N GLY A 578 -16.15 13.76 6.00
CA GLY A 578 -15.13 13.30 6.95
C GLY A 578 -15.68 12.75 8.26
N LEU A 579 -17.00 12.57 8.40
CA LEU A 579 -17.63 11.81 9.48
C LEU A 579 -18.22 10.50 8.94
N ASN A 580 -18.29 9.47 9.79
CA ASN A 580 -18.84 8.19 9.39
C ASN A 580 -20.37 8.14 9.52
N GLU A 581 -21.06 7.78 8.42
CA GLU A 581 -22.46 7.40 8.40
C GLU A 581 -22.67 5.94 8.77
N THR A 582 -23.84 5.62 9.33
CA THR A 582 -24.32 4.24 9.46
C THR A 582 -25.35 3.91 8.40
N VAL A 583 -25.16 2.82 7.67
CA VAL A 583 -26.18 2.22 6.81
C VAL A 583 -26.71 0.97 7.48
N VAL A 584 -28.03 0.86 7.62
CA VAL A 584 -28.67 -0.25 8.34
C VAL A 584 -29.86 -0.82 7.57
N LEU A 585 -30.03 -2.14 7.63
CA LEU A 585 -31.22 -2.82 7.14
C LEU A 585 -32.31 -2.84 8.22
N ALA A 586 -33.38 -2.08 7.99
CA ALA A 586 -34.60 -2.11 8.78
C ALA A 586 -35.57 -3.16 8.23
N ARG A 587 -35.87 -4.23 8.98
CA ARG A 587 -36.80 -5.31 8.54
C ARG A 587 -38.10 -5.34 9.33
N GLU A 588 -39.22 -5.31 8.61
CA GLU A 588 -40.55 -5.74 9.06
C GLU A 588 -40.81 -7.19 8.63
N ASN A 589 -41.93 -7.80 9.04
CA ASN A 589 -42.30 -9.18 8.69
C ASN A 589 -42.35 -9.51 7.18
N THR A 590 -42.57 -8.53 6.30
CA THR A 590 -42.75 -8.75 4.84
C THR A 590 -42.13 -7.66 3.96
N LYS A 591 -41.35 -6.76 4.56
CA LYS A 591 -40.73 -5.61 3.89
C LYS A 591 -39.41 -5.28 4.57
N CYS A 592 -38.50 -4.70 3.82
CA CYS A 592 -37.29 -4.14 4.38
C CYS A 592 -36.96 -2.80 3.72
N TRP A 593 -36.18 -2.00 4.43
CA TRP A 593 -35.67 -0.70 3.99
C TRP A 593 -34.20 -0.61 4.33
N VAL A 594 -33.42 -0.06 3.42
CA VAL A 594 -32.10 0.48 3.77
C VAL A 594 -32.32 1.90 4.27
N ALA A 595 -31.70 2.25 5.40
CA ALA A 595 -31.68 3.61 5.92
C ALA A 595 -30.23 4.05 6.18
N MET A 596 -29.94 5.30 5.86
CA MET A 596 -28.68 5.96 6.22
C MET A 596 -28.95 6.90 7.40
N ILE A 597 -28.15 6.74 8.44
CA ILE A 597 -28.21 7.47 9.71
C ILE A 597 -26.89 8.24 9.85
N SER A 598 -26.97 9.55 10.12
CA SER A 598 -25.77 10.36 10.35
C SER A 598 -25.09 10.02 11.67
N SER A 599 -23.85 10.49 11.82
CA SER A 599 -23.08 10.51 13.08
C SER A 599 -23.86 10.97 14.33
N LEU A 600 -24.83 11.87 14.15
CA LEU A 600 -25.71 12.40 15.21
C LEU A 600 -27.01 11.59 15.42
N GLY A 601 -27.14 10.41 14.81
CA GLY A 601 -28.30 9.52 14.96
C GLY A 601 -29.56 9.94 14.19
N SER A 602 -29.44 10.85 13.22
CA SER A 602 -30.58 11.33 12.43
C SER A 602 -30.71 10.59 11.09
N GLU A 603 -31.93 10.18 10.72
CA GLU A 603 -32.20 9.57 9.41
C GLU A 603 -31.96 10.61 8.30
N LEU A 604 -30.91 10.40 7.50
CA LEU A 604 -30.62 11.20 6.31
C LEU A 604 -31.57 10.83 5.17
N TRP A 605 -31.75 9.52 4.95
CA TRP A 605 -32.73 8.98 4.02
C TRP A 605 -33.12 7.53 4.36
N LYS A 606 -34.24 7.07 3.78
CA LYS A 606 -34.60 5.65 3.73
C LYS A 606 -35.15 5.26 2.36
N LEU A 607 -34.75 4.09 1.89
CA LEU A 607 -35.18 3.48 0.63
C LEU A 607 -35.84 2.12 0.92
N ARG A 608 -37.03 1.87 0.36
CA ARG A 608 -37.66 0.55 0.43
C ARG A 608 -37.08 -0.36 -0.65
N LEU A 609 -36.62 -1.55 -0.28
CA LEU A 609 -36.11 -2.52 -1.26
C LEU A 609 -37.24 -3.13 -2.13
N PRO A 610 -36.95 -3.53 -3.39
CA PRO A 610 -37.93 -4.16 -4.27
C PRO A 610 -38.41 -5.51 -3.74
N SER A 611 -37.47 -6.31 -3.22
CA SER A 611 -37.68 -7.62 -2.60
C SER A 611 -37.29 -7.59 -1.11
N TYR A 612 -37.49 -8.72 -0.43
CA TYR A 612 -37.07 -8.88 0.97
C TYR A 612 -35.56 -9.16 1.04
N SER A 613 -34.90 -8.85 2.14
CA SER A 613 -33.46 -9.07 2.35
C SER A 613 -33.21 -9.55 3.78
N TYR A 614 -32.11 -10.27 3.98
CA TYR A 614 -31.68 -10.78 5.29
C TYR A 614 -30.55 -10.01 5.96
N GLY A 615 -29.90 -9.02 5.31
CA GLY A 615 -28.94 -8.12 5.99
C GLY A 615 -27.57 -7.93 5.35
N ALA A 616 -27.30 -8.66 4.28
CA ALA A 616 -26.09 -8.64 3.47
C ALA A 616 -25.70 -7.25 2.88
N ILE A 617 -25.16 -6.32 3.69
CA ILE A 617 -24.71 -5.00 3.24
C ILE A 617 -23.20 -4.99 2.96
N THR A 618 -22.80 -4.38 1.85
CA THR A 618 -21.41 -4.04 1.53
C THR A 618 -21.33 -2.62 0.98
N LEU A 619 -20.26 -1.90 1.32
CA LEU A 619 -19.98 -0.55 0.84
C LEU A 619 -18.80 -0.60 -0.14
N ALA A 620 -18.97 -0.09 -1.36
CA ALA A 620 -17.89 -0.02 -2.36
C ALA A 620 -18.19 0.99 -3.46
N ASP A 621 -17.18 1.71 -3.95
CA ASP A 621 -17.28 2.60 -5.13
C ASP A 621 -17.34 1.77 -6.42
N VAL A 622 -18.53 1.26 -6.76
CA VAL A 622 -18.75 0.43 -7.96
C VAL A 622 -19.13 1.25 -9.19
N THR A 623 -19.49 2.52 -9.03
CA THR A 623 -19.72 3.45 -10.14
C THR A 623 -18.44 4.14 -10.62
N GLY A 624 -17.42 4.23 -9.78
CA GLY A 624 -16.15 4.90 -10.03
C GLY A 624 -16.20 6.42 -9.84
N ASP A 625 -17.16 6.94 -9.06
CA ASP A 625 -17.35 8.38 -8.84
C ASP A 625 -16.64 8.94 -7.60
N GLY A 626 -16.01 8.05 -6.80
CA GLY A 626 -15.28 8.37 -5.59
C GLY A 626 -16.12 8.35 -4.31
N LEU A 627 -17.42 8.03 -4.39
CA LEU A 627 -18.30 7.73 -3.26
C LEU A 627 -18.60 6.22 -3.22
N GLN A 628 -18.90 5.67 -2.04
CA GLN A 628 -19.25 4.26 -1.93
C GLN A 628 -20.76 4.06 -2.15
N GLU A 629 -21.10 3.17 -3.09
CA GLU A 629 -22.43 2.58 -3.19
C GLU A 629 -22.68 1.61 -2.04
N ILE A 630 -23.96 1.44 -1.72
CA ILE A 630 -24.48 0.42 -0.83
C ILE A 630 -25.01 -0.73 -1.69
N LEU A 631 -24.42 -1.90 -1.52
CA LEU A 631 -24.79 -3.14 -2.18
C LEU A 631 -25.51 -4.05 -1.20
N ILE A 632 -26.67 -4.59 -1.59
CA ILE A 632 -27.46 -5.47 -0.73
C ILE A 632 -28.17 -6.62 -1.44
N GLY A 633 -27.90 -7.85 -0.97
CA GLY A 633 -28.53 -9.09 -1.41
C GLY A 633 -30.04 -9.17 -1.09
N ASP A 634 -30.81 -9.90 -1.90
CA ASP A 634 -32.24 -10.10 -1.69
C ASP A 634 -32.75 -11.53 -1.98
N THR A 635 -33.95 -11.82 -1.47
CA THR A 635 -34.69 -13.09 -1.63
C THR A 635 -35.26 -13.31 -3.03
N SER A 636 -34.67 -12.66 -4.05
CA SER A 636 -35.02 -12.76 -5.46
C SER A 636 -33.77 -12.88 -6.33
N ALA A 637 -32.67 -13.38 -5.73
CA ALA A 637 -31.39 -13.64 -6.37
C ALA A 637 -30.71 -12.38 -6.93
N LYS A 638 -30.82 -11.25 -6.22
CA LYS A 638 -30.27 -9.97 -6.70
C LYS A 638 -29.44 -9.25 -5.67
N VAL A 639 -28.36 -8.63 -6.16
CA VAL A 639 -27.63 -7.59 -5.44
C VAL A 639 -28.18 -6.25 -5.91
N ASN A 640 -28.87 -5.55 -5.03
CA ASN A 640 -29.41 -4.21 -5.25
C ASN A 640 -28.29 -3.19 -5.02
N ILE A 641 -28.21 -2.16 -5.88
CA ILE A 641 -27.19 -1.12 -5.82
C ILE A 641 -27.87 0.23 -5.55
N ILE A 642 -27.43 0.92 -4.51
CA ILE A 642 -27.99 2.18 -4.02
C ILE A 642 -26.84 3.17 -3.83
N SER A 643 -26.92 4.36 -4.42
CA SER A 643 -25.90 5.40 -4.19
C SER A 643 -25.89 5.87 -2.75
N ALA A 644 -24.78 6.48 -2.30
CA ALA A 644 -24.72 7.17 -1.02
C ALA A 644 -25.87 8.19 -0.80
N SER A 645 -26.39 8.81 -1.86
CA SER A 645 -27.54 9.72 -1.80
C SER A 645 -28.92 9.05 -1.60
N GLY A 646 -28.97 7.72 -1.45
CA GLY A 646 -30.21 6.95 -1.30
C GLY A 646 -30.96 6.69 -2.61
N THR A 647 -30.33 6.97 -3.76
CA THR A 647 -30.93 6.71 -5.08
C THR A 647 -30.69 5.26 -5.47
N TYR A 648 -31.78 4.52 -5.75
CA TYR A 648 -31.68 3.17 -6.30
C TYR A 648 -31.13 3.21 -7.73
N LEU A 649 -29.91 2.71 -7.93
CA LEU A 649 -29.22 2.72 -9.21
C LEU A 649 -29.62 1.52 -10.08
N GLY A 650 -29.86 0.36 -9.46
CA GLY A 650 -30.25 -0.86 -10.16
C GLY A 650 -30.05 -2.12 -9.35
N ASN A 651 -29.93 -3.25 -10.04
CA ASN A 651 -29.58 -4.54 -9.44
C ASN A 651 -28.80 -5.42 -10.43
N VAL A 652 -27.95 -6.27 -9.87
CA VAL A 652 -27.35 -7.42 -10.54
C VAL A 652 -28.25 -8.62 -10.28
N THR A 653 -28.66 -9.36 -11.31
CA THR A 653 -29.41 -10.62 -11.14
C THR A 653 -28.45 -11.79 -11.29
N VAL A 654 -28.32 -12.61 -10.24
CA VAL A 654 -27.51 -13.83 -10.23
C VAL A 654 -28.36 -14.99 -10.72
N SER A 655 -27.83 -15.77 -11.66
CA SER A 655 -28.55 -16.92 -12.23
C SER A 655 -28.22 -18.19 -11.46
N PHE A 656 -28.98 -18.47 -10.41
CA PHE A 656 -28.87 -19.72 -9.65
C PHE A 656 -29.62 -20.90 -10.30
N ASN A 657 -29.39 -22.09 -9.76
CA ASN A 657 -29.95 -23.35 -10.29
C ASN A 657 -31.42 -23.58 -9.91
N LYS A 658 -31.92 -22.95 -8.85
CA LYS A 658 -33.33 -23.04 -8.43
C LYS A 658 -33.96 -21.65 -8.35
N ALA A 659 -35.26 -21.58 -8.63
CA ALA A 659 -36.06 -20.36 -8.50
C ALA A 659 -36.36 -19.94 -7.03
N THR A 660 -35.70 -20.58 -6.07
CA THR A 660 -35.82 -20.34 -4.61
C THR A 660 -34.49 -19.95 -3.98
N ASP A 661 -33.41 -19.88 -4.76
CA ASP A 661 -32.09 -19.52 -4.24
C ASP A 661 -32.07 -17.98 -4.02
N GLU A 662 -31.48 -17.54 -2.91
CA GLU A 662 -31.51 -16.15 -2.40
C GLU A 662 -30.09 -15.66 -2.05
N ILE A 663 -29.89 -14.34 -1.98
CA ILE A 663 -28.60 -13.75 -1.59
C ILE A 663 -28.73 -13.18 -0.18
N ASP A 664 -28.32 -13.99 0.79
CA ASP A 664 -28.44 -13.69 2.22
C ASP A 664 -27.10 -13.32 2.88
N ASN A 665 -25.97 -13.61 2.22
CA ASN A 665 -24.62 -13.24 2.65
C ASN A 665 -24.11 -11.99 1.91
N ALA A 666 -23.26 -11.19 2.57
CA ALA A 666 -22.72 -9.94 2.04
C ALA A 666 -21.95 -10.17 0.72
N PRO A 667 -22.25 -9.44 -0.37
CA PRO A 667 -21.49 -9.54 -1.61
C PRO A 667 -20.07 -9.01 -1.40
N VAL A 668 -19.04 -9.82 -1.63
CA VAL A 668 -17.66 -9.37 -1.51
C VAL A 668 -17.24 -8.64 -2.77
N ILE A 669 -16.71 -7.42 -2.60
CA ILE A 669 -16.24 -6.55 -3.67
C ILE A 669 -14.75 -6.31 -3.50
N ALA A 670 -13.97 -6.63 -4.54
CA ALA A 670 -12.53 -6.40 -4.57
C ALA A 670 -12.04 -6.36 -6.03
N ASP A 671 -10.85 -5.81 -6.24
CA ASP A 671 -10.08 -6.00 -7.47
C ASP A 671 -9.31 -7.34 -7.34
N LEU A 672 -9.78 -8.37 -8.05
CA LEU A 672 -9.25 -9.72 -7.86
C LEU A 672 -7.94 -9.95 -8.61
N ASP A 673 -7.74 -9.33 -9.77
CA ASP A 673 -6.60 -9.59 -10.66
C ASP A 673 -5.65 -8.38 -10.86
N GLY A 674 -5.94 -7.27 -10.19
CA GLY A 674 -5.11 -6.06 -10.17
C GLY A 674 -5.35 -5.15 -11.38
N ASP A 675 -6.42 -5.35 -12.15
CA ASP A 675 -6.72 -4.56 -13.35
C ASP A 675 -7.39 -3.20 -13.08
N ALA A 676 -7.61 -2.84 -11.80
CA ALA A 676 -8.35 -1.66 -11.35
C ALA A 676 -9.86 -1.69 -11.64
N THR A 677 -10.42 -2.84 -12.01
CA THR A 677 -11.87 -3.13 -11.98
C THR A 677 -12.23 -3.78 -10.64
N LEU A 678 -13.51 -3.69 -10.26
CA LEU A 678 -14.03 -4.35 -9.07
C LEU A 678 -14.92 -5.50 -9.50
N GLU A 679 -14.56 -6.71 -9.09
CA GLU A 679 -15.38 -7.89 -9.22
C GLU A 679 -16.34 -7.99 -8.02
N MET A 680 -17.44 -8.70 -8.24
CA MET A 680 -18.42 -9.00 -7.21
C MET A 680 -18.56 -10.52 -7.07
N ILE A 681 -18.35 -11.01 -5.86
CA ILE A 681 -18.58 -12.40 -5.49
C ILE A 681 -19.77 -12.46 -4.54
N THR A 682 -20.68 -13.38 -4.81
CA THR A 682 -21.84 -13.66 -3.98
C THR A 682 -22.14 -15.15 -4.06
N LEU A 683 -22.68 -15.69 -2.97
CA LEU A 683 -23.09 -17.08 -2.84
C LEU A 683 -24.63 -17.20 -2.78
#